data_AF-A0A929V122-F1
#
_entry.id   AF-A0A929V122-F1
#
_cell.length_a   1.000
_cell.length_b   1.000
_cell.length_c   1.000
_cell.angle_alpha   90.00
_cell.angle_beta   90.00
_cell.angle_gamma   90.00
#
_symmetry.space_group_name_H-M   'P 1'
#
loop_
_entity.id
_entity.type
_entity.pdbx_description
1 polymer ?
#
loop_
_entity_poly.entity_id
_entity_poly.type
_entity_poly.pdbx_seq_one_letter_code
_entity_poly.pdbx_strand_id
1 'polypeptide(L)'
;MQGQKSHIKPHGWWFSRELKFLGLFLGLVSFFNLVFIHKVSALFVPTLSASVDQANLQVNGNQVINSATQTTELPLNFTVNTNNRTGYTATISTETNNTSLSNNTSSTGAKISSISSSAELNDLPNNSWGYKFGASTNYAPIPTLSTPAQIIQTAGKTNGNESNQLSIGMKLSDNLESGNYTNKLILSFVSNPYQMRAVMTTGQDFNTRVGGLDQNQTFEHGIGKKDNIKHIKYSLSAPTPANNAISIEDADSDYEIKAWFSSADNTLYYNTSAPKIFLNPNSANMFLYFTGVIDIDLSHLDSSEVTDMHSMFFNMKALKELDLSHFDTRKNTNLASFFGGDVSLQKINLTNFNTENVTDMRVMFYGLNSLQTLDVSSFNTKKVTMMDSMFYELSSIRKLDLSNFDTSQVVSMPTMFAGDVMLDDLNISSFNTSKVENMSRMFADCRSLTTLNLNHFNTENVNNMASMFNGMTNLASLNISSFNTQNVRDMSGMFSQVQKIEHLDLSHFRTDKVTNMGSMFHQMIALKTINLSHFNTSNVTDMSSMFLMDDNLTELDLRSFTTPKVENFGYMFGSFTTDNRLTRIYTSGDWDISRAATTGIVAPKNVLVFANRVNLVGNNGWSSSTPNNVGLEALRIDRPGAPGYFTLRP
;
A
#
# COMPACT_ATOMS: atom_id res chain seq x y z
N MET A 1 -57.35 -54.25 36.41
CA MET A 1 -56.40 -54.59 37.50
C MET A 1 -55.24 -53.61 37.42
N GLN A 2 -54.85 -53.08 38.58
CA GLN A 2 -53.65 -52.29 38.99
C GLN A 2 -52.56 -52.06 37.93
N GLY A 3 -51.84 -50.94 37.81
CA GLY A 3 -51.65 -49.66 38.52
C GLY A 3 -50.97 -48.71 37.50
N GLN A 4 -50.48 -47.50 37.73
CA GLN A 4 -50.06 -46.74 38.89
C GLN A 4 -49.88 -45.27 38.38
N LYS A 5 -50.25 -44.27 39.17
CA LYS A 5 -49.80 -42.86 39.02
C LYS A 5 -48.29 -42.81 39.44
N SER A 6 -47.40 -41.86 39.12
CA SER A 6 -47.53 -40.41 38.95
C SER A 6 -46.18 -39.71 38.57
N HIS A 7 -46.29 -38.55 37.91
CA HIS A 7 -45.50 -37.29 38.05
C HIS A 7 -44.11 -37.01 37.39
N ILE A 8 -44.15 -36.12 36.37
CA ILE A 8 -43.44 -34.83 36.09
C ILE A 8 -41.88 -34.71 36.21
N LYS A 9 -41.18 -34.33 35.11
CA LYS A 9 -40.49 -33.02 34.85
C LYS A 9 -39.62 -33.01 33.57
N PRO A 10 -39.25 -31.81 33.03
CA PRO A 10 -39.36 -31.49 31.61
C PRO A 10 -38.01 -31.39 30.88
N HIS A 11 -38.02 -31.53 29.55
CA HIS A 11 -36.97 -30.99 28.69
C HIS A 11 -37.59 -30.46 27.39
N GLY A 12 -37.87 -29.15 27.37
CA GLY A 12 -37.68 -28.39 26.15
C GLY A 12 -36.18 -28.36 25.86
N TRP A 13 -35.81 -28.42 24.57
CA TRP A 13 -34.54 -27.96 23.96
C TRP A 13 -34.29 -28.50 22.54
N TRP A 14 -35.28 -29.09 21.84
CA TRP A 14 -35.06 -29.62 20.48
C TRP A 14 -35.70 -28.84 19.33
N PHE A 15 -36.61 -27.87 19.56
CA PHE A 15 -37.35 -27.25 18.45
C PHE A 15 -36.84 -25.87 17.98
N SER A 16 -35.75 -25.33 18.54
CA SER A 16 -35.22 -24.00 18.18
C SER A 16 -33.98 -24.02 17.28
N ARG A 17 -33.51 -25.19 16.83
CA ARG A 17 -32.28 -25.33 16.03
C ARG A 17 -32.54 -25.41 14.52
N GLU A 18 -33.69 -25.90 14.06
CA GLU A 18 -33.95 -26.04 12.62
C GLU A 18 -34.51 -24.76 11.96
N LEU A 19 -35.28 -23.92 12.67
CA LEU A 19 -35.70 -22.62 12.11
C LEU A 19 -34.55 -21.61 11.97
N LYS A 20 -33.46 -21.76 12.74
CA LYS A 20 -32.26 -20.92 12.58
C LYS A 20 -31.42 -21.31 11.37
N PHE A 21 -31.48 -22.56 10.92
CA PHE A 21 -30.82 -22.99 9.69
C PHE A 21 -31.60 -22.60 8.43
N LEU A 22 -32.94 -22.64 8.45
CA LEU A 22 -33.76 -22.20 7.31
C LEU A 22 -33.73 -20.67 7.13
N GLY A 23 -33.69 -19.91 8.23
CA GLY A 23 -33.49 -18.45 8.20
C GLY A 23 -32.07 -18.03 7.78
N LEU A 24 -31.03 -18.80 8.14
CA LEU A 24 -29.67 -18.57 7.63
C LEU A 24 -29.58 -18.96 6.15
N PHE A 25 -30.27 -20.02 5.70
CA PHE A 25 -30.23 -20.48 4.31
C PHE A 25 -31.04 -19.55 3.37
N LEU A 26 -32.18 -19.00 3.82
CA LEU A 26 -32.92 -17.97 3.08
C LEU A 26 -32.25 -16.59 3.17
N GLY A 27 -31.51 -16.31 4.25
CA GLY A 27 -30.62 -15.15 4.34
C GLY A 27 -29.41 -15.26 3.40
N LEU A 28 -28.78 -16.43 3.31
CA LEU A 28 -27.62 -16.68 2.45
C LEU A 28 -27.98 -16.78 0.96
N VAL A 29 -29.18 -17.25 0.59
CA VAL A 29 -29.65 -17.24 -0.80
C VAL A 29 -30.07 -15.82 -1.25
N SER A 30 -30.40 -14.91 -0.32
CA SER A 30 -30.71 -13.52 -0.64
C SER A 30 -29.47 -12.63 -0.88
N PHE A 31 -28.26 -13.09 -0.53
CA PHE A 31 -27.01 -12.36 -0.80
C PHE A 31 -26.23 -12.87 -2.02
N PHE A 32 -26.65 -13.96 -2.66
CA PHE A 32 -25.98 -14.55 -3.83
C PHE A 32 -26.73 -14.39 -5.16
N ASN A 33 -27.83 -13.63 -5.19
CA ASN A 33 -28.55 -13.28 -6.41
C ASN A 33 -28.75 -11.76 -6.58
N LEU A 34 -27.78 -10.96 -6.13
CA LEU A 34 -27.54 -9.67 -6.78
C LEU A 34 -26.78 -9.95 -8.09
N VAL A 35 -27.49 -10.56 -9.04
CA VAL A 35 -27.21 -10.32 -10.44
C VAL A 35 -27.46 -8.82 -10.60
N PHE A 36 -26.40 -8.03 -10.49
CA PHE A 36 -26.39 -6.68 -11.01
C PHE A 36 -26.64 -6.85 -12.50
N ILE A 37 -27.92 -6.79 -12.89
CA ILE A 37 -28.33 -6.60 -14.26
C ILE A 37 -27.44 -5.48 -14.76
N HIS A 38 -26.60 -5.80 -15.74
CA HIS A 38 -25.72 -4.85 -16.40
C HIS A 38 -26.57 -3.63 -16.71
N LYS A 39 -26.37 -2.54 -15.96
CA LYS A 39 -26.76 -1.24 -16.46
C LYS A 39 -25.87 -1.07 -17.66
N VAL A 40 -26.41 -1.35 -18.83
CA VAL A 40 -25.89 -0.85 -20.09
C VAL A 40 -25.72 0.64 -19.83
N SER A 41 -24.47 1.07 -19.59
CA SER A 41 -24.19 2.47 -19.32
C SER A 41 -24.63 3.22 -20.55
N ALA A 42 -25.75 3.93 -20.42
CA ALA A 42 -26.10 4.93 -21.41
C ALA A 42 -24.94 5.93 -21.42
N LEU A 43 -24.44 6.22 -22.62
CA LEU A 43 -23.40 7.24 -22.85
C LEU A 43 -23.72 8.48 -22.01
N PHE A 44 -22.73 9.07 -21.35
CA PHE A 44 -22.98 10.25 -20.52
C PHE A 44 -23.51 11.40 -21.39
N VAL A 45 -24.76 11.79 -21.14
CA VAL A 45 -25.37 12.96 -21.79
C VAL A 45 -25.55 14.05 -20.73
N PRO A 46 -24.82 15.18 -20.83
CA PRO A 46 -25.00 16.28 -19.90
C PRO A 46 -26.40 16.89 -20.09
N THR A 47 -27.11 17.09 -18.99
CA THR A 47 -28.44 17.68 -18.92
C THR A 47 -28.40 18.93 -18.05
N LEU A 48 -29.25 19.90 -18.37
CA LEU A 48 -29.48 21.10 -17.58
C LEU A 48 -30.98 21.41 -17.65
N SER A 49 -31.63 21.53 -16.51
CA SER A 49 -32.97 22.08 -16.39
C SER A 49 -32.95 23.25 -15.41
N ALA A 50 -33.72 24.28 -15.73
CA ALA A 50 -33.88 25.45 -14.90
C ALA A 50 -35.34 25.89 -14.91
N SER A 51 -35.82 26.41 -13.79
CA SER A 51 -37.18 26.94 -13.64
C SER A 51 -37.20 28.08 -12.65
N VAL A 52 -38.20 28.96 -12.75
CA VAL A 52 -38.50 30.00 -11.77
C VAL A 52 -39.84 29.72 -11.13
N ASP A 53 -39.99 30.04 -9.84
CA ASP A 53 -41.25 29.85 -9.11
C ASP A 53 -42.32 30.90 -9.50
N GLN A 54 -41.89 32.09 -9.93
CA GLN A 54 -42.77 33.19 -10.33
C GLN A 54 -42.30 33.85 -11.63
N ALA A 55 -42.98 33.56 -12.74
CA ALA A 55 -42.69 34.18 -14.04
C ALA A 55 -43.23 35.62 -14.17
N ASN A 56 -44.13 36.05 -13.28
CA ASN A 56 -44.78 37.36 -13.31
C ASN A 56 -44.74 38.00 -11.92
N LEU A 57 -43.66 38.73 -11.63
CA LEU A 57 -43.49 39.47 -10.39
C LEU A 57 -44.33 40.76 -10.43
N GLN A 58 -45.20 40.96 -9.45
CA GLN A 58 -46.06 42.14 -9.35
C GLN A 58 -45.88 42.83 -7.99
N VAL A 59 -45.90 44.16 -8.01
CA VAL A 59 -45.84 45.00 -6.82
C VAL A 59 -46.92 46.04 -6.87
N ASN A 60 -47.66 46.20 -5.78
CA ASN A 60 -48.55 47.33 -5.62
C ASN A 60 -47.74 48.56 -5.17
N GLY A 61 -47.42 49.46 -6.11
CA GLY A 61 -46.62 50.66 -5.83
C GLY A 61 -47.21 51.55 -4.72
N ASN A 62 -48.54 51.64 -4.61
CA ASN A 62 -49.18 52.42 -3.55
C ASN A 62 -48.92 51.83 -2.15
N GLN A 63 -48.82 50.50 -2.03
CA GLN A 63 -48.47 49.88 -0.75
C GLN A 63 -47.02 50.18 -0.36
N VAL A 64 -46.12 50.21 -1.33
CA VAL A 64 -44.71 50.55 -1.10
C VAL A 64 -44.57 52.01 -0.69
N ILE A 65 -45.16 52.95 -1.44
CA ILE A 65 -45.09 54.40 -1.17
C ILE A 65 -45.65 54.76 0.22
N ASN A 66 -46.71 54.07 0.66
CA ASN A 66 -47.33 54.29 1.97
C ASN A 66 -46.69 53.50 3.12
N SER A 67 -45.66 52.70 2.86
CA SER A 67 -44.93 51.97 3.90
C SER A 67 -44.00 52.91 4.69
N ALA A 68 -43.64 52.51 5.91
CA ALA A 68 -42.80 53.34 6.80
C ALA A 68 -41.43 53.70 6.22
N THR A 69 -40.86 52.82 5.40
CA THR A 69 -39.52 52.99 4.79
C THR A 69 -39.58 53.30 3.31
N GLN A 70 -40.77 53.32 2.70
CA GLN A 70 -40.96 53.48 1.26
C GLN A 70 -40.26 52.41 0.40
N THR A 71 -39.97 51.25 0.98
CA THR A 71 -39.20 50.18 0.37
C THR A 71 -39.97 48.86 0.33
N THR A 72 -39.58 47.97 -0.59
CA THR A 72 -40.07 46.59 -0.64
C THR A 72 -38.98 45.64 -1.14
N GLU A 73 -39.04 44.39 -0.70
CA GLU A 73 -38.22 43.29 -1.20
C GLU A 73 -39.13 42.19 -1.75
N LEU A 74 -38.82 41.71 -2.96
CA LEU A 74 -39.52 40.65 -3.64
C LEU A 74 -38.59 39.45 -3.84
N PRO A 75 -38.74 38.37 -3.06
CA PRO A 75 -38.00 37.16 -3.32
C PRO A 75 -38.57 36.42 -4.54
N LEU A 76 -37.68 35.92 -5.39
CA LEU A 76 -37.90 35.03 -6.53
C LEU A 76 -36.97 33.83 -6.34
N ASN A 77 -37.51 32.61 -6.38
CA ASN A 77 -36.67 31.42 -6.34
C ASN A 77 -36.53 30.83 -7.76
N PHE A 78 -35.32 30.45 -8.12
CA PHE A 78 -35.08 29.62 -9.29
C PHE A 78 -34.50 28.29 -8.87
N THR A 79 -34.89 27.24 -9.57
CA THR A 79 -34.43 25.87 -9.32
C THR A 79 -33.63 25.38 -10.53
N VAL A 80 -32.43 24.88 -10.29
CA VAL A 80 -31.55 24.30 -11.32
C VAL A 80 -31.26 22.85 -10.98
N ASN A 81 -31.22 22.00 -12.00
CA ASN A 81 -30.76 20.63 -11.89
C ASN A 81 -29.87 20.30 -13.10
N THR A 82 -28.64 19.88 -12.84
CA THR A 82 -27.71 19.45 -13.89
C THR A 82 -26.90 18.25 -13.43
N ASN A 83 -26.71 17.28 -14.33
CA ASN A 83 -25.77 16.18 -14.14
C ASN A 83 -24.35 16.52 -14.68
N ASN A 84 -24.14 17.72 -15.22
CA ASN A 84 -22.84 18.14 -15.76
C ASN A 84 -21.82 18.22 -14.63
N ARG A 85 -20.70 17.51 -14.78
CA ARG A 85 -19.69 17.37 -13.72
C ARG A 85 -18.92 18.65 -13.42
N THR A 86 -18.93 19.63 -14.33
CA THR A 86 -18.38 20.97 -14.07
C THR A 86 -19.45 21.97 -13.63
N GLY A 87 -20.71 21.55 -13.53
CA GLY A 87 -21.81 22.39 -13.04
C GLY A 87 -22.39 23.35 -14.09
N TYR A 88 -22.88 24.49 -13.64
CA TYR A 88 -23.53 25.51 -14.47
C TYR A 88 -23.13 26.92 -14.04
N THR A 89 -23.36 27.87 -14.93
CA THR A 89 -23.28 29.31 -14.69
C THR A 89 -24.65 29.91 -14.92
N ALA A 90 -25.14 30.73 -13.98
CA ALA A 90 -26.34 31.53 -14.17
C ALA A 90 -26.01 33.03 -14.21
N THR A 91 -26.63 33.74 -15.14
CA THR A 91 -26.51 35.18 -15.30
C THR A 91 -27.88 35.86 -15.25
N ILE A 92 -27.89 37.12 -14.86
CA ILE A 92 -29.06 38.00 -14.89
C ILE A 92 -28.80 39.19 -15.82
N SER A 93 -29.81 39.60 -16.57
CA SER A 93 -29.85 40.81 -17.38
C SER A 93 -31.29 41.28 -17.59
N THR A 94 -31.47 42.45 -18.18
CA THR A 94 -32.75 42.84 -18.79
C THR A 94 -32.85 42.35 -20.23
N GLU A 95 -34.08 42.21 -20.74
CA GLU A 95 -34.33 41.81 -22.15
C GLU A 95 -33.73 42.81 -23.16
N THR A 96 -33.51 44.05 -22.74
CA THR A 96 -32.88 45.10 -23.54
C THR A 96 -31.79 45.82 -22.74
N ASN A 97 -31.10 46.80 -23.32
CA ASN A 97 -30.17 47.66 -22.57
C ASN A 97 -30.88 48.69 -21.65
N ASN A 98 -32.22 48.77 -21.69
CA ASN A 98 -32.96 49.57 -20.72
C ASN A 98 -33.12 48.78 -19.41
N THR A 99 -32.48 49.29 -18.35
CA THR A 99 -32.53 48.70 -17.00
C THR A 99 -33.59 49.32 -16.09
N SER A 100 -34.40 50.24 -16.61
CA SER A 100 -35.46 50.90 -15.84
C SER A 100 -36.80 50.19 -16.03
N LEU A 101 -37.65 50.17 -15.00
CA LEU A 101 -39.08 49.86 -15.20
C LEU A 101 -39.72 51.10 -15.85
N SER A 102 -40.30 50.93 -17.03
CA SER A 102 -40.84 52.05 -17.82
C SER A 102 -42.36 52.09 -17.77
N ASN A 103 -42.94 53.30 -17.62
CA ASN A 103 -44.36 53.55 -17.82
C ASN A 103 -44.62 53.95 -19.29
N ASN A 104 -45.09 52.99 -20.10
CA ASN A 104 -45.28 53.19 -21.54
C ASN A 104 -46.46 54.13 -21.88
N THR A 105 -47.29 54.49 -20.91
CA THR A 105 -48.40 55.45 -21.08
C THR A 105 -48.03 56.88 -20.66
N SER A 106 -46.84 57.07 -20.09
CA SER A 106 -46.37 58.38 -19.63
C SER A 106 -45.99 59.29 -20.79
N SER A 107 -46.53 60.50 -20.79
CA SER A 107 -46.12 61.57 -21.72
C SER A 107 -44.80 62.24 -21.32
N THR A 108 -44.32 61.99 -20.09
CA THR A 108 -43.07 62.55 -19.54
C THR A 108 -41.92 61.56 -19.50
N GLY A 109 -42.17 60.30 -19.87
CA GLY A 109 -41.17 59.22 -19.83
C GLY A 109 -40.86 58.72 -18.42
N ALA A 110 -41.86 58.71 -17.53
CA ALA A 110 -41.72 58.27 -16.14
C ALA A 110 -41.15 56.84 -16.05
N LYS A 111 -40.18 56.67 -15.14
CA LYS A 111 -39.45 55.40 -14.96
C LYS A 111 -38.99 55.20 -13.52
N ILE A 112 -38.82 53.94 -13.12
CA ILE A 112 -38.11 53.54 -11.90
C ILE A 112 -36.74 53.02 -12.35
N SER A 113 -35.68 53.74 -12.02
CA SER A 113 -34.34 53.49 -12.59
C SER A 113 -33.58 52.42 -11.83
N SER A 114 -32.77 51.62 -12.53
CA SER A 114 -31.76 50.80 -11.84
C SER A 114 -30.83 51.67 -11.00
N ILE A 115 -30.45 51.20 -9.82
CA ILE A 115 -29.41 51.88 -9.02
C ILE A 115 -28.07 51.93 -9.75
N SER A 116 -27.25 52.94 -9.44
CA SER A 116 -25.93 53.14 -10.09
C SER A 116 -24.76 52.49 -9.35
N SER A 117 -24.94 52.16 -8.07
CA SER A 117 -23.95 51.46 -7.23
C SER A 117 -24.66 50.60 -6.19
N SER A 118 -23.95 49.63 -5.61
CA SER A 118 -24.54 48.74 -4.62
C SER A 118 -24.91 49.49 -3.32
N ALA A 119 -26.07 49.19 -2.75
CA ALA A 119 -26.57 49.83 -1.53
C ALA A 119 -27.52 48.92 -0.74
N GLU A 120 -27.72 49.19 0.55
CA GLU A 120 -28.75 48.54 1.35
C GLU A 120 -30.15 48.99 0.92
N LEU A 121 -31.19 48.21 1.25
CA LEU A 121 -32.57 48.48 0.82
C LEU A 121 -33.05 49.89 1.18
N ASN A 122 -32.73 50.35 2.39
CA ASN A 122 -33.17 51.65 2.91
C ASN A 122 -32.41 52.82 2.28
N ASP A 123 -31.21 52.57 1.76
CA ASP A 123 -30.30 53.55 1.17
C ASP A 123 -30.45 53.68 -0.35
N LEU A 124 -31.34 52.91 -0.96
CA LEU A 124 -31.65 53.07 -2.38
C LEU A 124 -32.13 54.50 -2.67
N PRO A 125 -31.76 55.10 -3.82
CA PRO A 125 -32.36 56.35 -4.29
C PRO A 125 -33.88 56.25 -4.46
N ASN A 126 -34.59 57.36 -4.32
CA ASN A 126 -36.03 57.38 -4.62
C ASN A 126 -36.30 56.99 -6.07
N ASN A 127 -37.37 56.21 -6.28
CA ASN A 127 -37.79 55.69 -7.58
C ASN A 127 -36.69 54.86 -8.25
N SER A 128 -36.07 53.96 -7.48
CA SER A 128 -35.05 53.05 -7.97
C SER A 128 -35.26 51.61 -7.54
N TRP A 129 -34.56 50.71 -8.23
CA TRP A 129 -34.59 49.27 -7.96
C TRP A 129 -33.24 48.61 -8.23
N GLY A 130 -33.01 47.46 -7.60
CA GLY A 130 -31.81 46.65 -7.73
C GLY A 130 -32.08 45.19 -7.40
N TYR A 131 -31.08 44.33 -7.60
CA TYR A 131 -31.19 42.90 -7.32
C TYR A 131 -30.19 42.47 -6.25
N LYS A 132 -30.52 41.43 -5.48
CA LYS A 132 -29.68 40.84 -4.44
C LYS A 132 -29.68 39.32 -4.61
N PHE A 133 -28.53 38.69 -4.50
CA PHE A 133 -28.39 37.24 -4.64
C PHE A 133 -27.59 36.64 -3.47
N GLY A 134 -27.97 35.43 -3.05
CA GLY A 134 -27.29 34.70 -1.98
C GLY A 134 -27.33 35.43 -0.64
N ALA A 135 -26.21 35.39 0.09
CA ALA A 135 -26.08 36.02 1.41
C ALA A 135 -25.70 37.52 1.38
N SER A 136 -25.75 38.17 0.21
CA SER A 136 -25.48 39.61 0.09
C SER A 136 -26.51 40.40 0.91
N THR A 137 -26.07 41.45 1.61
CA THR A 137 -26.96 42.43 2.25
C THR A 137 -27.32 43.59 1.31
N ASN A 138 -26.45 43.88 0.34
CA ASN A 138 -26.61 44.98 -0.61
C ASN A 138 -27.29 44.53 -1.90
N TYR A 139 -28.12 45.39 -2.46
CA TYR A 139 -28.64 45.27 -3.83
C TYR A 139 -27.63 45.86 -4.79
N ALA A 140 -27.43 45.20 -5.92
CA ALA A 140 -26.60 45.63 -7.02
C ALA A 140 -27.46 46.26 -8.15
N PRO A 141 -26.86 47.11 -8.99
CA PRO A 141 -27.47 47.61 -10.22
C PRO A 141 -28.05 46.49 -11.08
N ILE A 142 -29.27 46.65 -11.59
CA ILE A 142 -29.83 45.79 -12.63
C ILE A 142 -28.93 45.86 -13.88
N PRO A 143 -28.36 44.72 -14.33
CA PRO A 143 -27.45 44.67 -15.47
C PRO A 143 -28.18 44.75 -16.81
N THR A 144 -27.52 45.35 -17.81
CA THR A 144 -28.04 45.47 -19.18
C THR A 144 -27.92 44.16 -19.95
N LEU A 145 -28.63 44.04 -21.07
CA LEU A 145 -28.45 42.93 -22.02
C LEU A 145 -27.01 42.80 -22.52
N SER A 146 -26.33 43.92 -22.80
CA SER A 146 -24.96 43.93 -23.31
C SER A 146 -23.91 43.51 -22.28
N THR A 147 -24.22 43.60 -20.99
CA THR A 147 -23.33 43.19 -19.90
C THR A 147 -24.10 42.46 -18.79
N PRO A 148 -24.55 41.21 -19.04
CA PRO A 148 -25.20 40.39 -18.02
C PRO A 148 -24.28 40.16 -16.81
N ALA A 149 -24.84 40.15 -15.60
CA ALA A 149 -24.07 39.86 -14.39
C ALA A 149 -24.14 38.36 -14.06
N GLN A 150 -23.01 37.75 -13.75
CA GLN A 150 -22.95 36.39 -13.19
C GLN A 150 -23.45 36.41 -11.75
N ILE A 151 -24.48 35.61 -11.45
CA ILE A 151 -25.04 35.49 -10.10
C ILE A 151 -24.54 34.24 -9.38
N ILE A 152 -24.32 33.14 -10.11
CA ILE A 152 -23.73 31.92 -9.56
C ILE A 152 -22.95 31.16 -10.64
N GLN A 153 -21.85 30.53 -10.22
CA GLN A 153 -21.12 29.53 -11.01
C GLN A 153 -20.76 28.39 -10.07
N THR A 154 -21.26 27.20 -10.35
CA THR A 154 -20.97 26.00 -9.55
C THR A 154 -19.77 25.26 -10.14
N ALA A 155 -19.10 24.44 -9.32
CA ALA A 155 -17.94 23.64 -9.73
C ALA A 155 -18.27 22.16 -9.98
N GLY A 156 -19.53 21.77 -9.77
CA GLY A 156 -19.97 20.39 -9.80
C GLY A 156 -21.44 20.25 -10.19
N LYS A 157 -21.83 19.01 -10.49
CA LYS A 157 -23.25 18.64 -10.71
C LYS A 157 -24.09 18.99 -9.48
N THR A 158 -25.38 19.16 -9.70
CA THR A 158 -26.31 19.35 -8.58
C THR A 158 -26.67 18.01 -7.94
N ASN A 159 -27.00 18.02 -6.65
CA ASN A 159 -27.53 16.84 -5.95
C ASN A 159 -29.05 16.77 -6.09
N GLY A 160 -29.52 16.72 -7.34
CA GLY A 160 -30.94 16.88 -7.68
C GLY A 160 -31.31 18.34 -7.91
N ASN A 161 -32.48 18.76 -7.43
CA ASN A 161 -32.97 20.12 -7.62
C ASN A 161 -32.36 21.07 -6.57
N GLU A 162 -31.61 22.08 -7.03
CA GLU A 162 -31.06 23.13 -6.18
C GLU A 162 -31.86 24.42 -6.33
N SER A 163 -32.48 24.88 -5.24
CA SER A 163 -33.24 26.12 -5.20
C SER A 163 -32.36 27.27 -4.71
N ASN A 164 -32.37 28.38 -5.45
CA ASN A 164 -31.60 29.58 -5.15
C ASN A 164 -32.54 30.79 -5.15
N GLN A 165 -32.37 31.68 -4.18
CA GLN A 165 -33.18 32.89 -4.05
C GLN A 165 -32.46 34.11 -4.62
N LEU A 166 -33.15 34.81 -5.52
CA LEU A 166 -32.85 36.14 -6.00
C LEU A 166 -33.89 37.09 -5.39
N SER A 167 -33.49 38.27 -4.93
CA SER A 167 -34.44 39.25 -4.41
C SER A 167 -34.35 40.55 -5.19
N ILE A 168 -35.50 41.17 -5.47
CA ILE A 168 -35.60 42.49 -6.09
C ILE A 168 -35.96 43.51 -5.01
N GLY A 169 -35.10 44.50 -4.80
CA GLY A 169 -35.31 45.59 -3.86
C GLY A 169 -35.73 46.85 -4.59
N MET A 170 -36.70 47.57 -4.03
CA MET A 170 -37.22 48.80 -4.63
C MET A 170 -37.44 49.87 -3.56
N LYS A 171 -37.25 51.14 -3.93
CA LYS A 171 -37.68 52.31 -3.14
C LYS A 171 -38.49 53.26 -4.02
N LEU A 172 -39.71 53.57 -3.60
CA LEU A 172 -40.67 54.36 -4.39
C LEU A 172 -41.13 55.59 -3.61
N SER A 173 -41.19 56.74 -4.26
CA SER A 173 -41.68 57.99 -3.67
C SER A 173 -43.01 58.42 -4.29
N ASP A 174 -43.73 59.30 -3.60
CA ASP A 174 -45.06 59.80 -3.94
C ASP A 174 -45.11 60.71 -5.18
N ASN A 175 -43.96 61.07 -5.75
CA ASN A 175 -43.86 61.85 -6.98
C ASN A 175 -43.90 60.99 -8.28
N LEU A 176 -44.07 59.67 -8.18
CA LEU A 176 -44.22 58.79 -9.33
C LEU A 176 -45.54 59.05 -10.06
N GLU A 177 -45.49 59.17 -11.39
CA GLU A 177 -46.68 59.25 -12.23
C GLU A 177 -47.50 57.97 -12.09
N SER A 178 -48.83 58.09 -11.95
CA SER A 178 -49.72 56.92 -11.89
C SER A 178 -49.64 56.12 -13.19
N GLY A 179 -49.45 54.81 -13.09
CA GLY A 179 -49.41 53.91 -14.25
C GLY A 179 -48.72 52.59 -13.96
N ASN A 180 -48.61 51.76 -14.99
CA ASN A 180 -47.93 50.47 -14.92
C ASN A 180 -46.47 50.61 -15.37
N TYR A 181 -45.55 50.27 -14.48
CA TYR A 181 -44.11 50.28 -14.75
C TYR A 181 -43.64 48.85 -15.00
N THR A 182 -43.07 48.58 -16.18
CA THR A 182 -42.70 47.20 -16.57
C THR A 182 -41.30 47.14 -17.16
N ASN A 183 -40.61 46.02 -16.91
CA ASN A 183 -39.41 45.56 -17.60
C ASN A 183 -39.37 44.03 -17.48
N LYS A 184 -38.54 43.37 -18.28
CA LYS A 184 -38.32 41.92 -18.22
C LYS A 184 -36.89 41.62 -17.77
N LEU A 185 -36.78 40.82 -16.71
CA LEU A 185 -35.53 40.20 -16.29
C LEU A 185 -35.36 38.86 -17.00
N ILE A 186 -34.15 38.61 -17.48
CA ILE A 186 -33.73 37.36 -18.11
C ILE A 186 -32.75 36.69 -17.16
N LEU A 187 -33.11 35.48 -16.72
CA LEU A 187 -32.17 34.56 -16.07
C LEU A 187 -31.70 33.55 -17.11
N SER A 188 -30.41 33.57 -17.43
CA SER A 188 -29.80 32.63 -18.38
C SER A 188 -29.00 31.59 -17.62
N PHE A 189 -29.20 30.32 -17.94
CA PHE A 189 -28.49 29.19 -17.33
C PHE A 189 -27.71 28.45 -18.41
N VAL A 190 -26.40 28.33 -18.23
CA VAL A 190 -25.49 27.71 -19.20
C VAL A 190 -24.70 26.62 -18.50
N SER A 191 -24.67 25.43 -19.09
CA SER A 191 -23.80 24.34 -18.64
C SER A 191 -22.34 24.77 -18.75
N ASN A 192 -21.55 24.51 -17.71
CA ASN A 192 -20.12 24.83 -17.77
C ASN A 192 -19.42 23.96 -18.83
N PRO A 193 -18.35 24.47 -19.48
CA PRO A 193 -17.57 23.67 -20.40
C PRO A 193 -17.09 22.38 -19.74
N TYR A 194 -17.21 21.27 -20.46
CA TYR A 194 -16.83 19.95 -19.97
C TYR A 194 -16.13 19.17 -21.08
N GLN A 195 -14.92 18.69 -20.80
CA GLN A 195 -14.23 17.76 -21.68
C GLN A 195 -14.58 16.34 -21.22
N MET A 196 -15.23 15.57 -22.10
CA MET A 196 -15.54 14.17 -21.82
C MET A 196 -14.27 13.35 -21.67
N ARG A 197 -14.28 12.35 -20.78
CA ARG A 197 -13.11 11.51 -20.47
C ARG A 197 -13.50 10.05 -20.38
N ALA A 198 -12.66 9.17 -20.92
CA ALA A 198 -12.77 7.74 -20.70
C ALA A 198 -11.99 7.37 -19.44
N VAL A 199 -12.66 6.77 -18.46
CA VAL A 199 -12.06 6.40 -17.17
C VAL A 199 -12.20 4.89 -16.99
N MET A 200 -11.08 4.20 -16.80
CA MET A 200 -11.05 2.77 -16.48
C MET A 200 -11.63 2.54 -15.09
N THR A 201 -12.33 1.43 -14.88
CA THR A 201 -12.70 0.99 -13.52
C THR A 201 -11.46 0.77 -12.65
N THR A 202 -11.65 0.63 -11.32
CA THR A 202 -10.58 0.32 -10.37
C THR A 202 -9.78 -0.92 -10.79
N GLY A 203 -8.50 -0.99 -10.43
CA GLY A 203 -7.64 -2.11 -10.84
C GLY A 203 -8.18 -3.49 -10.43
N GLN A 204 -8.69 -3.61 -9.20
CA GLN A 204 -9.28 -4.86 -8.70
C GLN A 204 -10.52 -5.29 -9.50
N ASP A 205 -11.39 -4.35 -9.86
CA ASP A 205 -12.60 -4.62 -10.62
C ASP A 205 -12.26 -4.97 -12.08
N PHE A 206 -11.31 -4.25 -12.69
CA PHE A 206 -10.76 -4.61 -14.00
C PHE A 206 -10.23 -6.04 -14.00
N ASN A 207 -9.37 -6.37 -13.03
CA ASN A 207 -8.77 -7.70 -12.89
C ASN A 207 -9.81 -8.81 -12.80
N THR A 208 -10.88 -8.57 -12.04
CA THR A 208 -11.98 -9.51 -11.83
C THR A 208 -12.80 -9.70 -13.11
N ARG A 209 -13.24 -8.59 -13.73
CA ARG A 209 -14.05 -8.58 -14.96
C ARG A 209 -13.31 -9.24 -16.13
N VAL A 210 -12.07 -8.84 -16.35
CA VAL A 210 -11.21 -9.41 -17.40
C VAL A 210 -10.86 -10.86 -17.08
N GLY A 211 -10.63 -11.20 -15.81
CA GLY A 211 -10.45 -12.58 -15.39
C GLY A 211 -11.61 -13.47 -15.84
N GLY A 212 -12.86 -13.00 -15.76
CA GLY A 212 -14.04 -13.75 -16.23
C GLY A 212 -14.06 -14.07 -17.74
N LEU A 213 -13.25 -13.39 -18.55
CA LEU A 213 -13.09 -13.69 -19.98
C LEU A 213 -12.22 -14.92 -20.23
N ASP A 214 -11.29 -15.23 -19.33
CA ASP A 214 -10.51 -16.48 -19.36
C ASP A 214 -11.24 -17.59 -18.58
N GLN A 215 -12.23 -18.19 -19.25
CA GLN A 215 -13.13 -19.19 -18.65
C GLN A 215 -12.41 -20.46 -18.19
N ASN A 216 -11.24 -20.76 -18.76
CA ASN A 216 -10.46 -21.97 -18.48
C ASN A 216 -9.19 -21.68 -17.67
N GLN A 217 -9.11 -20.52 -17.02
CA GLN A 217 -7.95 -20.17 -16.21
C GLN A 217 -7.78 -21.10 -15.00
N THR A 218 -6.54 -21.28 -14.57
CA THR A 218 -6.20 -21.92 -13.29
C THR A 218 -6.17 -20.91 -12.15
N PHE A 219 -6.12 -21.39 -10.91
CA PHE A 219 -6.15 -20.55 -9.70
C PHE A 219 -4.96 -20.81 -8.79
N GLU A 220 -4.44 -19.77 -8.14
CA GLU A 220 -3.41 -19.83 -7.10
C GLU A 220 -3.88 -18.97 -5.93
N HIS A 221 -3.93 -19.55 -4.71
CA HIS A 221 -4.46 -18.87 -3.52
C HIS A 221 -5.85 -18.24 -3.69
N GLY A 222 -6.70 -18.83 -4.54
CA GLY A 222 -8.04 -18.31 -4.84
C GLY A 222 -8.09 -17.17 -5.86
N ILE A 223 -6.94 -16.77 -6.42
CA ILE A 223 -6.82 -15.74 -7.45
C ILE A 223 -6.70 -16.42 -8.82
N GLY A 224 -7.50 -15.98 -9.79
CA GLY A 224 -7.43 -16.47 -11.16
C GLY A 224 -6.14 -16.01 -11.87
N LYS A 225 -5.48 -16.93 -12.57
CA LYS A 225 -4.14 -16.76 -13.15
C LYS A 225 -4.11 -16.21 -14.59
N LYS A 226 -5.27 -16.04 -15.22
CA LYS A 226 -5.43 -15.61 -16.62
C LYS A 226 -4.38 -16.25 -17.54
N ASP A 227 -4.08 -17.54 -17.33
CA ASP A 227 -2.93 -18.23 -17.89
C ASP A 227 -3.10 -18.54 -19.39
N ASN A 228 -4.33 -18.41 -19.91
CA ASN A 228 -4.60 -18.52 -21.33
C ASN A 228 -4.51 -17.18 -22.07
N ILE A 229 -4.48 -16.03 -21.39
CA ILE A 229 -4.25 -14.73 -22.02
C ILE A 229 -2.74 -14.56 -22.25
N LYS A 230 -2.33 -14.42 -23.51
CA LYS A 230 -0.92 -14.26 -23.91
C LYS A 230 -0.57 -12.83 -24.28
N HIS A 231 -1.51 -12.11 -24.88
CA HIS A 231 -1.30 -10.74 -25.33
C HIS A 231 -2.38 -9.82 -24.76
N ILE A 232 -2.02 -8.57 -24.47
CA ILE A 232 -2.99 -7.51 -24.17
C ILE A 232 -2.76 -6.37 -25.15
N LYS A 233 -3.76 -6.02 -25.97
CA LYS A 233 -3.61 -5.09 -27.08
C LYS A 233 -4.74 -4.08 -27.18
N TYR A 234 -4.41 -2.84 -27.56
CA TYR A 234 -5.43 -1.89 -27.98
C TYR A 234 -5.93 -2.24 -29.39
N SER A 235 -7.24 -2.26 -29.58
CA SER A 235 -7.86 -2.43 -30.90
C SER A 235 -8.31 -1.08 -31.45
N LEU A 236 -7.95 -0.77 -32.70
CA LEU A 236 -8.45 0.40 -33.43
C LEU A 236 -9.91 0.23 -33.90
N SER A 237 -10.37 -1.02 -33.98
CA SER A 237 -11.73 -1.36 -34.37
C SER A 237 -12.58 -1.64 -33.14
N ALA A 238 -13.80 -1.12 -33.13
CA ALA A 238 -14.80 -1.44 -32.11
C ALA A 238 -15.12 -2.95 -32.14
N PRO A 239 -15.46 -3.56 -30.98
CA PRO A 239 -15.87 -4.95 -30.94
C PRO A 239 -17.16 -5.19 -31.73
N THR A 240 -17.24 -6.33 -32.39
CA THR A 240 -18.45 -6.84 -33.01
C THR A 240 -19.28 -7.65 -31.99
N PRO A 241 -20.58 -7.90 -32.25
CA PRO A 241 -21.40 -8.74 -31.37
C PRO A 241 -20.81 -10.14 -31.13
N ALA A 242 -20.08 -10.70 -32.10
CA ALA A 242 -19.43 -12.00 -31.97
C ALA A 242 -18.27 -12.03 -30.95
N ASN A 243 -17.74 -10.87 -30.55
CA ASN A 243 -16.63 -10.79 -29.62
C ASN A 243 -17.05 -10.98 -28.15
N ASN A 244 -18.35 -10.96 -27.82
CA ASN A 244 -18.85 -11.03 -26.44
C ASN A 244 -18.14 -10.03 -25.49
N ALA A 245 -17.95 -8.80 -25.96
CA ALA A 245 -17.21 -7.79 -25.21
C ALA A 245 -17.94 -7.35 -23.94
N ILE A 246 -17.15 -7.11 -22.89
CA ILE A 246 -17.60 -6.63 -21.58
C ILE A 246 -17.22 -5.15 -21.38
N SER A 247 -17.94 -4.46 -20.51
CA SER A 247 -17.61 -3.11 -20.07
C SER A 247 -16.54 -3.13 -18.97
N ILE A 248 -15.51 -2.30 -19.12
CA ILE A 248 -14.41 -2.09 -18.16
C ILE A 248 -14.25 -0.60 -17.79
N GLU A 249 -15.20 0.24 -18.20
CA GLU A 249 -15.28 1.63 -17.75
C GLU A 249 -15.73 1.77 -16.29
N ASP A 250 -15.26 2.84 -15.65
CA ASP A 250 -15.74 3.32 -14.35
C ASP A 250 -17.15 3.94 -14.48
N ALA A 251 -17.87 4.02 -13.37
CA ALA A 251 -19.15 4.72 -13.32
C ALA A 251 -19.02 6.23 -13.65
N ASP A 252 -17.84 6.81 -13.40
CA ASP A 252 -17.49 8.17 -13.75
C ASP A 252 -16.83 8.27 -15.15
N SER A 253 -16.92 7.26 -16.01
CA SER A 253 -16.51 7.39 -17.42
C SER A 253 -17.61 8.02 -18.28
N ASP A 254 -17.26 8.88 -19.23
CA ASP A 254 -18.20 9.41 -20.23
C ASP A 254 -18.25 8.58 -21.51
N TYR A 255 -17.21 7.77 -21.71
CA TYR A 255 -17.07 6.87 -22.85
C TYR A 255 -17.15 5.42 -22.38
N GLU A 256 -17.70 4.56 -23.23
CA GLU A 256 -17.56 3.13 -23.03
C GLU A 256 -16.11 2.71 -23.23
N ILE A 257 -15.67 1.74 -22.44
CA ILE A 257 -14.39 1.08 -22.61
C ILE A 257 -14.71 -0.41 -22.63
N LYS A 258 -14.54 -1.03 -23.80
CA LYS A 258 -14.88 -2.45 -23.98
C LYS A 258 -13.64 -3.30 -23.98
N ALA A 259 -13.73 -4.51 -23.43
CA ALA A 259 -12.71 -5.53 -23.53
C ALA A 259 -13.30 -6.89 -23.93
N TRP A 260 -12.53 -7.69 -24.66
CA TRP A 260 -12.89 -9.05 -25.03
C TRP A 260 -11.67 -9.93 -25.20
N PHE A 261 -11.83 -11.23 -24.97
CA PHE A 261 -10.78 -12.21 -25.18
C PHE A 261 -11.01 -12.96 -26.50
N SER A 262 -9.98 -13.02 -27.34
CA SER A 262 -9.95 -13.79 -28.57
C SER A 262 -9.11 -15.06 -28.35
N SER A 263 -9.76 -16.22 -28.35
CA SER A 263 -9.08 -17.52 -28.21
C SER A 263 -8.35 -17.95 -29.49
N ALA A 264 -8.54 -17.27 -30.61
CA ALA A 264 -7.88 -17.60 -31.87
C ALA A 264 -6.39 -17.23 -31.86
N ASP A 265 -6.05 -16.14 -31.16
CA ASP A 265 -4.71 -15.60 -31.02
C ASP A 265 -4.29 -15.41 -29.55
N ASN A 266 -5.15 -15.80 -28.60
CA ASN A 266 -4.97 -15.64 -27.16
C ASN A 266 -4.73 -14.19 -26.72
N THR A 267 -5.40 -13.24 -27.40
CA THR A 267 -5.27 -11.81 -27.12
C THR A 267 -6.48 -11.29 -26.38
N LEU A 268 -6.24 -10.57 -25.27
CA LEU A 268 -7.20 -9.67 -24.67
C LEU A 268 -7.13 -8.32 -25.40
N TYR A 269 -8.21 -7.96 -26.07
CA TYR A 269 -8.34 -6.66 -26.71
C TYR A 269 -9.11 -5.69 -25.82
N TYR A 270 -8.74 -4.41 -25.87
CA TYR A 270 -9.54 -3.32 -25.31
C TYR A 270 -9.69 -2.18 -26.34
N ASN A 271 -10.81 -1.46 -26.27
CA ASN A 271 -11.14 -0.37 -27.19
C ASN A 271 -12.00 0.70 -26.52
N THR A 272 -11.82 1.95 -26.94
CA THR A 272 -12.73 3.06 -26.66
C THR A 272 -12.78 4.00 -27.87
N SER A 273 -13.81 4.84 -27.97
CA SER A 273 -13.85 5.92 -28.96
C SER A 273 -13.15 7.19 -28.49
N ALA A 274 -12.75 7.24 -27.21
CA ALA A 274 -11.95 8.35 -26.68
C ALA A 274 -10.51 8.34 -27.20
N PRO A 275 -9.85 9.50 -27.29
CA PRO A 275 -8.45 9.57 -27.70
C PRO A 275 -7.48 8.91 -26.70
N LYS A 276 -7.86 8.86 -25.42
CA LYS A 276 -7.05 8.31 -24.33
C LYS A 276 -7.94 7.77 -23.21
N ILE A 277 -7.46 6.75 -22.50
CA ILE A 277 -8.13 6.17 -21.33
C ILE A 277 -7.35 6.58 -20.07
N PHE A 278 -8.02 7.24 -19.14
CA PHE A 278 -7.45 7.53 -17.83
C PHE A 278 -7.62 6.33 -16.91
N LEU A 279 -6.54 5.92 -16.27
CA LEU A 279 -6.58 4.90 -15.24
C LEU A 279 -7.21 5.46 -13.97
N ASN A 280 -7.95 4.61 -13.26
CA ASN A 280 -8.57 4.98 -12.00
C ASN A 280 -7.51 5.39 -10.97
N PRO A 281 -7.76 6.39 -10.09
CA PRO A 281 -6.86 6.73 -8.99
C PRO A 281 -6.39 5.51 -8.17
N ASN A 282 -7.28 4.53 -7.98
CA ASN A 282 -6.94 3.22 -7.44
C ASN A 282 -6.80 2.18 -8.58
N SER A 283 -5.60 2.08 -9.12
CA SER A 283 -5.23 1.10 -10.16
C SER A 283 -4.49 -0.13 -9.60
N ALA A 284 -4.51 -0.30 -8.27
CA ALA A 284 -3.93 -1.45 -7.62
C ALA A 284 -4.49 -2.78 -8.16
N ASN A 285 -3.63 -3.78 -8.26
CA ASN A 285 -3.95 -5.14 -8.70
C ASN A 285 -4.50 -5.27 -10.14
N MET A 286 -4.38 -4.25 -11.00
CA MET A 286 -4.99 -4.28 -12.36
C MET A 286 -4.57 -5.50 -13.19
N PHE A 287 -3.27 -5.78 -13.31
CA PHE A 287 -2.72 -6.95 -14.03
C PHE A 287 -2.18 -8.03 -13.07
N LEU A 288 -2.65 -8.03 -11.83
CA LEU A 288 -2.31 -9.03 -10.82
C LEU A 288 -2.59 -10.46 -11.34
N TYR A 289 -1.57 -11.31 -11.26
CA TYR A 289 -1.61 -12.72 -11.66
C TYR A 289 -1.97 -12.94 -13.13
N PHE A 290 -1.61 -12.04 -14.05
CA PHE A 290 -1.69 -12.32 -15.51
C PHE A 290 -0.51 -13.21 -15.95
N THR A 291 -0.44 -14.42 -15.40
CA THR A 291 0.74 -15.30 -15.47
C THR A 291 1.08 -15.78 -16.89
N GLY A 292 0.10 -15.75 -17.81
CA GLY A 292 0.26 -16.16 -19.20
C GLY A 292 0.76 -15.06 -20.14
N VAL A 293 0.69 -13.78 -19.72
CA VAL A 293 0.94 -12.64 -20.60
C VAL A 293 2.42 -12.50 -20.91
N ILE A 294 2.76 -12.41 -22.20
CA ILE A 294 4.11 -12.25 -22.71
C ILE A 294 4.41 -10.84 -23.22
N ASP A 295 3.38 -10.08 -23.64
CA ASP A 295 3.46 -8.67 -24.01
C ASP A 295 2.14 -7.93 -23.73
N ILE A 296 2.26 -6.64 -23.45
CA ILE A 296 1.17 -5.74 -23.12
C ILE A 296 1.36 -4.37 -23.78
N ASP A 297 0.32 -3.89 -24.45
CA ASP A 297 0.25 -2.54 -25.00
C ASP A 297 -0.50 -1.61 -24.03
N LEU A 298 0.25 -0.67 -23.46
CA LEU A 298 -0.24 0.35 -22.53
C LEU A 298 -0.32 1.76 -23.15
N SER A 299 -0.08 1.88 -24.46
CA SER A 299 0.12 3.18 -25.13
C SER A 299 -1.09 4.13 -25.09
N HIS A 300 -2.30 3.57 -24.94
CA HIS A 300 -3.55 4.33 -24.85
C HIS A 300 -3.98 4.68 -23.42
N LEU A 301 -3.18 4.29 -22.42
CA LEU A 301 -3.49 4.50 -21.00
C LEU A 301 -2.78 5.75 -20.46
N ASP A 302 -3.46 6.47 -19.58
CA ASP A 302 -2.95 7.63 -18.85
C ASP A 302 -2.96 7.35 -17.34
N SER A 303 -1.78 7.35 -16.71
CA SER A 303 -1.63 7.12 -15.27
C SER A 303 -1.48 8.41 -14.44
N SER A 304 -1.64 9.60 -15.02
CA SER A 304 -1.40 10.91 -14.35
C SER A 304 -2.34 11.23 -13.18
N GLU A 305 -3.38 10.42 -12.97
CA GLU A 305 -4.31 10.53 -11.86
C GLU A 305 -4.20 9.39 -10.85
N VAL A 306 -3.35 8.39 -11.12
CA VAL A 306 -3.17 7.23 -10.25
C VAL A 306 -2.44 7.65 -8.97
N THR A 307 -3.00 7.30 -7.82
CA THR A 307 -2.42 7.53 -6.49
C THR A 307 -1.99 6.24 -5.80
N ASP A 308 -2.56 5.11 -6.20
CA ASP A 308 -2.21 3.77 -5.74
C ASP A 308 -2.17 2.79 -6.93
N MET A 309 -1.01 2.15 -7.13
CA MET A 309 -0.82 1.09 -8.12
C MET A 309 -0.11 -0.13 -7.52
N HIS A 310 -0.27 -0.40 -6.21
CA HIS A 310 0.33 -1.57 -5.61
C HIS A 310 -0.09 -2.85 -6.35
N SER A 311 0.86 -3.78 -6.49
CA SER A 311 0.67 -5.06 -7.17
C SER A 311 0.13 -4.98 -8.61
N MET A 312 0.24 -3.83 -9.29
CA MET A 312 -0.36 -3.65 -10.61
C MET A 312 0.13 -4.68 -11.63
N PHE A 313 1.42 -5.03 -11.62
CA PHE A 313 2.01 -6.04 -12.51
C PHE A 313 2.48 -7.30 -11.77
N PHE A 314 2.05 -7.52 -10.52
CA PHE A 314 2.54 -8.65 -9.71
C PHE A 314 2.21 -10.02 -10.32
N ASN A 315 3.20 -10.93 -10.31
CA ASN A 315 3.11 -12.31 -10.79
C ASN A 315 2.76 -12.44 -12.30
N MET A 316 3.21 -11.52 -13.14
CA MET A 316 3.19 -11.67 -14.60
C MET A 316 4.36 -12.56 -15.06
N LYS A 317 4.33 -13.83 -14.63
CA LYS A 317 5.43 -14.81 -14.72
C LYS A 317 6.01 -15.03 -16.13
N ALA A 318 5.27 -14.74 -17.20
CA ALA A 318 5.70 -14.93 -18.58
C ALA A 318 6.16 -13.62 -19.29
N LEU A 319 5.95 -12.46 -18.67
CA LEU A 319 6.28 -11.15 -19.24
C LEU A 319 7.80 -10.98 -19.32
N LYS A 320 8.31 -10.58 -20.48
CA LYS A 320 9.77 -10.44 -20.73
C LYS A 320 10.25 -9.00 -20.75
N GLU A 321 9.42 -8.10 -21.28
CA GLU A 321 9.69 -6.67 -21.40
C GLU A 321 8.41 -5.90 -21.08
N LEU A 322 8.57 -4.69 -20.56
CA LEU A 322 7.47 -3.80 -20.22
C LEU A 322 7.86 -2.35 -20.52
N ASP A 323 7.09 -1.69 -21.38
CA ASP A 323 7.26 -0.28 -21.68
C ASP A 323 6.38 0.58 -20.76
N LEU A 324 7.03 1.34 -19.88
CA LEU A 324 6.40 2.31 -18.96
C LEU A 324 6.83 3.75 -19.26
N SER A 325 7.40 4.02 -20.44
CA SER A 325 7.94 5.34 -20.79
C SER A 325 6.92 6.48 -20.69
N HIS A 326 5.64 6.19 -20.88
CA HIS A 326 4.53 7.14 -20.78
C HIS A 326 3.83 7.17 -19.42
N PHE A 327 4.24 6.35 -18.45
CA PHE A 327 3.62 6.34 -17.13
C PHE A 327 4.01 7.56 -16.31
N ASP A 328 3.01 8.23 -15.74
CA ASP A 328 3.18 9.34 -14.81
C ASP A 328 2.95 8.85 -13.38
N THR A 329 4.00 8.84 -12.57
CA THR A 329 3.99 8.33 -11.20
C THR A 329 3.96 9.44 -10.15
N ARG A 330 3.90 10.72 -10.54
CA ARG A 330 4.06 11.87 -9.63
C ARG A 330 3.06 11.90 -8.46
N LYS A 331 1.86 11.37 -8.65
CA LYS A 331 0.81 11.32 -7.61
C LYS A 331 0.82 10.03 -6.78
N ASN A 332 1.66 9.06 -7.10
CA ASN A 332 1.62 7.76 -6.45
C ASN A 332 2.20 7.81 -5.04
N THR A 333 1.51 7.13 -4.15
CA THR A 333 1.86 7.02 -2.73
C THR A 333 2.25 5.61 -2.33
N ASN A 334 1.91 4.61 -3.15
CA ASN A 334 2.14 3.19 -2.88
C ASN A 334 2.58 2.46 -4.16
N LEU A 335 3.79 1.89 -4.13
CA LEU A 335 4.37 1.05 -5.18
C LEU A 335 4.73 -0.35 -4.66
N ALA A 336 4.12 -0.78 -3.56
CA ALA A 336 4.35 -2.11 -3.01
C ALA A 336 4.03 -3.19 -4.07
N SER A 337 4.87 -4.22 -4.14
CA SER A 337 4.71 -5.38 -5.02
C SER A 337 4.56 -5.07 -6.51
N PHE A 338 4.94 -3.87 -6.99
CA PHE A 338 4.60 -3.40 -8.33
C PHE A 338 5.00 -4.37 -9.46
N PHE A 339 6.20 -4.98 -9.38
CA PHE A 339 6.71 -6.01 -10.31
C PHE A 339 6.94 -7.37 -9.64
N GLY A 340 6.53 -7.55 -8.38
CA GLY A 340 6.92 -8.72 -7.61
C GLY A 340 6.49 -10.03 -8.29
N GLY A 341 7.40 -11.00 -8.41
CA GLY A 341 7.11 -12.31 -9.01
C GLY A 341 7.14 -12.36 -10.53
N ASP A 342 7.60 -11.30 -11.22
CA ASP A 342 7.75 -11.30 -12.68
C ASP A 342 9.05 -12.01 -13.10
N VAL A 343 9.12 -13.31 -12.82
CA VAL A 343 10.36 -14.11 -12.88
C VAL A 343 11.04 -14.13 -14.26
N SER A 344 10.30 -13.86 -15.34
CA SER A 344 10.81 -13.85 -16.72
C SER A 344 11.20 -12.46 -17.22
N LEU A 345 10.99 -11.40 -16.44
CA LEU A 345 11.23 -10.02 -16.85
C LEU A 345 12.74 -9.78 -16.98
N GLN A 346 13.19 -9.43 -18.19
CA GLN A 346 14.61 -9.27 -18.54
C GLN A 346 15.04 -7.81 -18.59
N LYS A 347 14.11 -6.90 -18.86
CA LYS A 347 14.40 -5.48 -19.03
C LYS A 347 13.20 -4.63 -18.62
N ILE A 348 13.48 -3.58 -17.85
CA ILE A 348 12.55 -2.50 -17.50
C ILE A 348 13.25 -1.16 -17.56
N ASN A 349 12.52 -0.12 -17.98
CA ASN A 349 13.01 1.25 -17.97
C ASN A 349 12.18 2.09 -16.99
N LEU A 350 12.84 2.61 -15.95
CA LEU A 350 12.21 3.38 -14.86
C LEU A 350 12.72 4.83 -14.79
N THR A 351 13.42 5.33 -15.81
CA THR A 351 14.04 6.66 -15.76
C THR A 351 13.03 7.80 -15.58
N ASN A 352 11.79 7.62 -16.02
CA ASN A 352 10.71 8.61 -15.89
C ASN A 352 9.93 8.50 -14.56
N PHE A 353 10.26 7.56 -13.68
CA PHE A 353 9.55 7.41 -12.42
C PHE A 353 9.87 8.56 -11.45
N ASN A 354 8.82 9.23 -10.97
CA ASN A 354 8.89 10.15 -9.84
C ASN A 354 8.28 9.46 -8.62
N THR A 355 9.13 9.20 -7.62
CA THR A 355 8.73 8.51 -6.38
C THR A 355 8.68 9.43 -5.16
N GLU A 356 8.67 10.77 -5.35
CA GLU A 356 8.76 11.75 -4.25
C GLU A 356 7.62 11.68 -3.22
N ASN A 357 6.49 11.11 -3.62
CA ASN A 357 5.30 10.95 -2.79
C ASN A 357 5.09 9.51 -2.29
N VAL A 358 5.94 8.56 -2.71
CA VAL A 358 5.81 7.15 -2.35
C VAL A 358 6.24 6.92 -0.91
N THR A 359 5.43 6.16 -0.18
CA THR A 359 5.64 5.83 1.24
C THR A 359 5.89 4.34 1.48
N ASP A 360 5.51 3.48 0.53
CA ASP A 360 5.62 2.01 0.61
C ASP A 360 6.21 1.45 -0.70
N MET A 361 7.31 0.71 -0.58
CA MET A 361 8.02 0.01 -1.67
C MET A 361 8.29 -1.46 -1.35
N ARG A 362 7.55 -2.05 -0.40
CA ARG A 362 7.72 -3.47 -0.03
C ARG A 362 7.58 -4.36 -1.24
N VAL A 363 8.43 -5.37 -1.39
CA VAL A 363 8.29 -6.43 -2.41
C VAL A 363 8.32 -5.89 -3.86
N MET A 364 8.69 -4.62 -4.09
CA MET A 364 8.54 -3.97 -5.41
C MET A 364 9.24 -4.71 -6.55
N PHE A 365 10.44 -5.24 -6.31
CA PHE A 365 11.25 -5.99 -7.27
C PHE A 365 11.47 -7.45 -6.84
N TYR A 366 10.64 -7.97 -5.93
CA TYR A 366 10.75 -9.34 -5.43
C TYR A 366 10.79 -10.36 -6.57
N GLY A 367 11.75 -11.28 -6.56
CA GLY A 367 11.77 -12.45 -7.44
C GLY A 367 11.92 -12.15 -8.93
N LEU A 368 12.49 -11.00 -9.33
CA LEU A 368 12.83 -10.71 -10.72
C LEU A 368 14.07 -11.50 -11.17
N ASN A 369 13.95 -12.82 -11.15
CA ASN A 369 15.05 -13.77 -11.32
C ASN A 369 15.80 -13.67 -12.65
N SER A 370 15.19 -13.13 -13.70
CA SER A 370 15.80 -12.97 -15.04
C SER A 370 16.39 -11.57 -15.28
N LEU A 371 16.17 -10.61 -14.38
CA LEU A 371 16.62 -9.24 -14.55
C LEU A 371 18.12 -9.14 -14.27
N GLN A 372 18.90 -8.65 -15.24
CA GLN A 372 20.37 -8.54 -15.12
C GLN A 372 20.84 -7.17 -14.66
N THR A 373 20.06 -6.13 -14.94
CA THR A 373 20.38 -4.74 -14.61
C THR A 373 19.14 -4.01 -14.14
N LEU A 374 19.29 -3.17 -13.13
CA LEU A 374 18.22 -2.34 -12.60
C LEU A 374 18.76 -0.92 -12.36
N ASP A 375 18.21 0.06 -13.08
CA ASP A 375 18.50 1.48 -12.86
C ASP A 375 17.37 2.12 -12.05
N VAL A 376 17.69 2.51 -10.83
CA VAL A 376 16.81 3.22 -9.88
C VAL A 376 17.36 4.59 -9.50
N SER A 377 18.26 5.15 -10.31
CA SER A 377 18.90 6.45 -10.06
C SER A 377 17.92 7.63 -10.00
N SER A 378 16.76 7.51 -10.64
CA SER A 378 15.67 8.50 -10.63
C SER A 378 14.87 8.52 -9.32
N PHE A 379 15.01 7.50 -8.45
CA PHE A 379 14.14 7.36 -7.29
C PHE A 379 14.48 8.38 -6.19
N ASN A 380 13.43 9.00 -5.64
CA ASN A 380 13.47 9.83 -4.44
C ASN A 380 12.74 9.10 -3.30
N THR A 381 13.50 8.55 -2.36
CA THR A 381 12.95 7.69 -1.29
C THR A 381 12.73 8.41 0.04
N LYS A 382 12.83 9.74 0.09
CA LYS A 382 12.77 10.55 1.34
C LYS A 382 11.51 10.34 2.19
N LYS A 383 10.40 9.94 1.59
CA LYS A 383 9.13 9.67 2.29
C LYS A 383 8.85 8.18 2.52
N VAL A 384 9.70 7.29 2.02
CA VAL A 384 9.49 5.84 2.13
C VAL A 384 9.72 5.40 3.57
N THR A 385 8.77 4.63 4.10
CA THR A 385 8.80 4.11 5.47
C THR A 385 8.95 2.60 5.52
N MET A 386 8.56 1.89 4.45
CA MET A 386 8.58 0.42 4.36
C MET A 386 9.33 -0.05 3.11
N MET A 387 10.35 -0.89 3.30
CA MET A 387 11.18 -1.47 2.23
C MET A 387 11.38 -3.00 2.38
N ASP A 388 10.51 -3.67 3.13
CA ASP A 388 10.54 -5.13 3.34
C ASP A 388 10.68 -5.88 2.00
N SER A 389 11.68 -6.76 1.91
CA SER A 389 11.92 -7.61 0.73
C SER A 389 11.94 -6.89 -0.63
N MET A 390 12.28 -5.59 -0.67
CA MET A 390 12.19 -4.78 -1.90
C MET A 390 13.00 -5.39 -3.07
N PHE A 391 14.17 -5.96 -2.79
CA PHE A 391 15.08 -6.58 -3.75
C PHE A 391 15.32 -8.07 -3.43
N TYR A 392 14.38 -8.75 -2.77
CA TYR A 392 14.54 -10.17 -2.42
C TYR A 392 14.52 -11.07 -3.65
N GLU A 393 15.42 -12.05 -3.72
CA GLU A 393 15.57 -13.04 -4.81
C GLU A 393 15.77 -12.41 -6.20
N LEU A 394 16.67 -11.43 -6.33
CA LEU A 394 17.16 -10.93 -7.61
C LEU A 394 18.29 -11.81 -8.14
N SER A 395 17.97 -13.07 -8.44
CA SER A 395 18.95 -14.13 -8.68
C SER A 395 19.94 -13.88 -9.83
N SER A 396 19.66 -12.97 -10.78
CA SER A 396 20.54 -12.64 -11.92
C SER A 396 21.23 -11.27 -11.83
N ILE A 397 20.87 -10.41 -10.87
CA ILE A 397 21.53 -9.11 -10.71
C ILE A 397 22.93 -9.32 -10.15
N ARG A 398 23.91 -8.64 -10.77
CA ARG A 398 25.30 -8.62 -10.31
C ARG A 398 25.66 -7.35 -9.55
N LYS A 399 25.12 -6.22 -9.98
CA LYS A 399 25.40 -4.90 -9.42
C LYS A 399 24.11 -4.17 -9.10
N LEU A 400 24.06 -3.57 -7.91
CA LEU A 400 22.96 -2.71 -7.49
C LEU A 400 23.52 -1.45 -6.83
N ASP A 401 23.28 -0.29 -7.46
CA ASP A 401 23.68 1.01 -6.92
C ASP A 401 22.46 1.74 -6.34
N LEU A 402 22.46 1.91 -5.01
CA LEU A 402 21.41 2.58 -4.25
C LEU A 402 21.91 3.84 -3.55
N SER A 403 23.02 4.42 -3.99
CA SER A 403 23.61 5.61 -3.37
C SER A 403 22.72 6.86 -3.39
N ASN A 404 21.66 6.88 -4.19
CA ASN A 404 20.64 7.93 -4.21
C ASN A 404 19.53 7.74 -3.16
N PHE A 405 19.48 6.60 -2.46
CA PHE A 405 18.38 6.32 -1.53
C PHE A 405 18.56 7.09 -0.21
N ASP A 406 17.52 7.79 0.22
CA ASP A 406 17.38 8.33 1.57
C ASP A 406 16.47 7.41 2.39
N THR A 407 17.05 6.63 3.29
CA THR A 407 16.31 5.69 4.16
C THR A 407 16.01 6.26 5.54
N SER A 408 16.17 7.57 5.77
CA SER A 408 16.04 8.19 7.10
C SER A 408 14.65 8.08 7.74
N GLN A 409 13.62 7.77 6.94
CA GLN A 409 12.26 7.51 7.41
C GLN A 409 11.88 6.03 7.44
N VAL A 410 12.76 5.13 6.97
CA VAL A 410 12.46 3.69 6.90
C VAL A 410 12.51 3.06 8.29
N VAL A 411 11.41 2.41 8.67
CA VAL A 411 11.28 1.71 9.96
C VAL A 411 11.43 0.20 9.82
N SER A 412 11.19 -0.35 8.62
CA SER A 412 11.23 -1.78 8.35
C SER A 412 11.88 -2.09 6.99
N MET A 413 12.89 -2.97 7.02
CA MET A 413 13.61 -3.49 5.84
C MET A 413 14.16 -4.94 6.02
N PRO A 414 13.43 -5.87 6.68
CA PRO A 414 13.85 -7.27 6.71
C PRO A 414 13.92 -7.84 5.29
N THR A 415 14.73 -8.87 5.12
CA THR A 415 14.87 -9.64 3.87
C THR A 415 15.20 -8.81 2.61
N MET A 416 15.64 -7.55 2.74
CA MET A 416 15.73 -6.61 1.63
C MET A 416 16.52 -7.10 0.42
N PHE A 417 17.64 -7.79 0.62
CA PHE A 417 18.52 -8.34 -0.43
C PHE A 417 18.65 -9.87 -0.36
N ALA A 418 17.79 -10.51 0.42
CA ALA A 418 18.00 -11.92 0.71
C ALA A 418 17.76 -12.77 -0.56
N GLY A 419 18.62 -13.77 -0.80
CA GLY A 419 18.54 -14.61 -2.00
C GLY A 419 19.15 -13.97 -3.26
N ASP A 420 19.82 -12.82 -3.16
CA ASP A 420 20.53 -12.18 -4.28
C ASP A 420 21.85 -12.92 -4.58
N VAL A 421 21.73 -14.17 -5.03
CA VAL A 421 22.86 -15.12 -5.07
C VAL A 421 24.00 -14.70 -6.01
N MET A 422 23.72 -13.91 -7.04
CA MET A 422 24.71 -13.43 -8.02
C MET A 422 25.21 -12.00 -7.74
N LEU A 423 24.66 -11.30 -6.75
CA LEU A 423 25.04 -9.93 -6.41
C LEU A 423 26.47 -9.91 -5.87
N ASP A 424 27.37 -9.23 -6.60
CA ASP A 424 28.79 -9.11 -6.28
C ASP A 424 29.24 -7.66 -6.01
N ASP A 425 28.43 -6.66 -6.37
CA ASP A 425 28.64 -5.23 -6.09
C ASP A 425 27.35 -4.56 -5.58
N LEU A 426 27.34 -4.13 -4.31
CA LEU A 426 26.21 -3.47 -3.66
C LEU A 426 26.65 -2.12 -3.06
N ASN A 427 26.09 -1.02 -3.55
CA ASN A 427 26.33 0.31 -3.01
C ASN A 427 25.13 0.80 -2.19
N ILE A 428 25.27 0.74 -0.87
CA ILE A 428 24.27 1.20 0.12
C ILE A 428 24.85 2.32 1.02
N SER A 429 25.81 3.08 0.51
CA SER A 429 26.56 4.09 1.28
C SER A 429 25.69 5.23 1.84
N SER A 430 24.51 5.48 1.27
CA SER A 430 23.57 6.52 1.69
C SER A 430 22.58 6.07 2.77
N PHE A 431 22.56 4.78 3.13
CA PHE A 431 21.54 4.25 4.03
C PHE A 431 21.66 4.83 5.44
N ASN A 432 20.58 5.43 5.93
CA ASN A 432 20.41 5.78 7.34
C ASN A 432 19.46 4.75 7.98
N THR A 433 19.98 3.92 8.88
CA THR A 433 19.21 2.84 9.53
C THR A 433 18.74 3.18 10.94
N SER A 434 18.86 4.44 11.37
CA SER A 434 18.59 4.86 12.77
C SER A 434 17.19 4.55 13.27
N LYS A 435 16.19 4.40 12.37
CA LYS A 435 14.80 4.07 12.71
C LYS A 435 14.43 2.60 12.50
N VAL A 436 15.35 1.79 11.97
CA VAL A 436 15.05 0.40 11.61
C VAL A 436 14.99 -0.48 12.85
N GLU A 437 13.90 -1.22 13.01
CA GLU A 437 13.70 -2.12 14.15
C GLU A 437 13.99 -3.60 13.83
N ASN A 438 13.86 -4.00 12.56
CA ASN A 438 14.04 -5.38 12.11
C ASN A 438 15.00 -5.47 10.91
N MET A 439 16.11 -6.18 11.08
CA MET A 439 17.11 -6.47 10.04
C MET A 439 17.25 -7.97 9.78
N SER A 440 16.25 -8.77 10.17
CA SER A 440 16.29 -10.23 9.97
C SER A 440 16.48 -10.56 8.48
N ARG A 441 17.42 -11.47 8.19
CA ARG A 441 17.74 -11.96 6.85
C ARG A 441 18.11 -10.88 5.82
N MET A 442 18.48 -9.67 6.24
CA MET A 442 18.68 -8.54 5.31
C MET A 442 19.64 -8.86 4.14
N PHE A 443 20.71 -9.62 4.40
CA PHE A 443 21.71 -10.04 3.41
C PHE A 443 21.84 -11.56 3.30
N ALA A 444 20.81 -12.32 3.74
CA ALA A 444 20.90 -13.77 3.72
C ALA A 444 21.04 -14.31 2.29
N ASP A 445 21.90 -15.30 2.07
CA ASP A 445 22.17 -15.91 0.76
C ASP A 445 22.66 -14.94 -0.33
N CYS A 446 23.19 -13.75 0.01
CA CYS A 446 24.00 -12.93 -0.90
C CYS A 446 25.37 -13.59 -1.14
N ARG A 447 25.36 -14.77 -1.77
CA ARG A 447 26.49 -15.72 -1.85
C ARG A 447 27.68 -15.20 -2.63
N SER A 448 27.51 -14.23 -3.54
CA SER A 448 28.59 -13.71 -4.38
C SER A 448 29.29 -12.48 -3.80
N LEU A 449 28.72 -11.81 -2.78
CA LEU A 449 29.36 -10.68 -2.11
C LEU A 449 30.63 -11.14 -1.40
N THR A 450 31.76 -10.50 -1.74
CA THR A 450 33.06 -10.74 -1.11
C THR A 450 33.39 -9.71 -0.02
N THR A 451 32.79 -8.52 -0.12
CA THR A 451 32.90 -7.41 0.83
C THR A 451 31.54 -6.76 1.03
N LEU A 452 31.33 -6.15 2.20
CA LEU A 452 30.12 -5.40 2.52
C LEU A 452 30.47 -4.29 3.52
N ASN A 453 30.21 -3.03 3.17
CA ASN A 453 30.51 -1.89 4.03
C ASN A 453 29.25 -1.45 4.80
N LEU A 454 29.30 -1.60 6.13
CA LEU A 454 28.19 -1.30 7.05
C LEU A 454 28.59 -0.29 8.16
N ASN A 455 29.73 0.40 8.01
CA ASN A 455 30.28 1.24 9.08
C ASN A 455 29.35 2.41 9.47
N HIS A 456 28.47 2.82 8.56
CA HIS A 456 27.48 3.89 8.75
C HIS A 456 26.14 3.41 9.30
N PHE A 457 25.94 2.10 9.48
CA PHE A 457 24.70 1.57 10.05
C PHE A 457 24.58 1.95 11.53
N ASN A 458 23.43 2.52 11.89
CA ASN A 458 22.99 2.66 13.28
C ASN A 458 21.97 1.54 13.58
N THR A 459 22.30 0.65 14.51
CA THR A 459 21.46 -0.49 14.89
C THR A 459 20.84 -0.34 16.28
N GLU A 460 20.87 0.85 16.90
CA GLU A 460 20.47 1.04 18.29
C GLU A 460 19.01 0.62 18.57
N ASN A 461 18.13 0.76 17.59
CA ASN A 461 16.71 0.42 17.68
C ASN A 461 16.38 -1.00 17.20
N VAL A 462 17.36 -1.72 16.65
CA VAL A 462 17.15 -3.06 16.09
C VAL A 462 16.90 -4.06 17.21
N ASN A 463 15.80 -4.80 17.11
CA ASN A 463 15.42 -5.85 18.04
C ASN A 463 15.54 -7.27 17.46
N ASN A 464 15.66 -7.42 16.14
CA ASN A 464 15.78 -8.70 15.45
C ASN A 464 16.89 -8.67 14.38
N MET A 465 17.89 -9.53 14.53
CA MET A 465 19.01 -9.74 13.60
C MET A 465 19.10 -11.21 13.13
N ALA A 466 18.02 -11.98 13.28
CA ALA A 466 18.00 -13.39 12.92
C ALA A 466 18.42 -13.57 11.46
N SER A 467 19.42 -14.43 11.24
CA SER A 467 19.94 -14.82 9.93
C SER A 467 20.42 -13.66 9.05
N MET A 468 20.78 -12.51 9.63
CA MET A 468 21.13 -11.29 8.86
C MET A 468 22.19 -11.52 7.78
N PHE A 469 23.22 -12.33 8.05
CA PHE A 469 24.31 -12.67 7.12
C PHE A 469 24.33 -14.16 6.75
N ASN A 470 23.23 -14.88 7.01
CA ASN A 470 23.19 -16.33 6.81
C ASN A 470 23.51 -16.69 5.35
N GLY A 471 24.39 -17.65 5.10
CA GLY A 471 24.67 -18.13 3.74
C GLY A 471 25.49 -17.17 2.87
N MET A 472 26.09 -16.12 3.43
CA MET A 472 27.07 -15.28 2.71
C MET A 472 28.41 -16.01 2.55
N THR A 473 28.43 -17.09 1.75
CA THR A 473 29.53 -18.06 1.69
C THR A 473 30.84 -17.51 1.13
N ASN A 474 30.82 -16.42 0.33
CA ASN A 474 32.02 -15.79 -0.20
C ASN A 474 32.52 -14.56 0.59
N LEU A 475 31.81 -14.13 1.64
CA LEU A 475 32.19 -12.96 2.44
C LEU A 475 33.50 -13.24 3.20
N ALA A 476 34.57 -12.56 2.84
CA ALA A 476 35.91 -12.82 3.38
C ALA A 476 36.23 -12.00 4.64
N SER A 477 35.55 -10.87 4.84
CA SER A 477 35.71 -10.00 6.01
C SER A 477 34.40 -9.25 6.29
N LEU A 478 34.18 -8.91 7.55
CA LEU A 478 32.99 -8.18 7.98
C LEU A 478 33.37 -7.22 9.11
N ASN A 479 33.24 -5.91 8.85
CA ASN A 479 33.38 -4.89 9.88
C ASN A 479 32.00 -4.48 10.38
N ILE A 480 31.73 -4.80 11.64
CA ILE A 480 30.47 -4.51 12.36
C ILE A 480 30.74 -3.83 13.69
N SER A 481 31.87 -3.11 13.80
CA SER A 481 32.24 -2.37 15.01
C SER A 481 31.26 -1.25 15.39
N SER A 482 30.47 -0.75 14.41
CA SER A 482 29.41 0.25 14.62
C SER A 482 28.13 -0.32 15.23
N PHE A 483 27.97 -1.65 15.27
CA PHE A 483 26.71 -2.26 15.69
C PHE A 483 26.49 -2.10 17.20
N ASN A 484 25.36 -1.49 17.56
CA ASN A 484 24.82 -1.47 18.91
C ASN A 484 23.72 -2.54 19.02
N THR A 485 23.96 -3.60 19.79
CA THR A 485 23.04 -4.74 19.91
C THR A 485 22.22 -4.75 21.21
N GLN A 486 22.22 -3.67 21.99
CA GLN A 486 21.60 -3.62 23.33
C GLN A 486 20.09 -3.92 23.38
N ASN A 487 19.41 -3.85 22.24
CA ASN A 487 17.96 -4.07 22.11
C ASN A 487 17.61 -5.36 21.37
N VAL A 488 18.61 -6.08 20.85
CA VAL A 488 18.41 -7.31 20.08
C VAL A 488 17.93 -8.44 20.99
N ARG A 489 16.89 -9.15 20.52
CA ARG A 489 16.28 -10.31 21.18
C ARG A 489 16.52 -11.62 20.43
N ASP A 490 16.64 -11.56 19.11
CA ASP A 490 16.89 -12.74 18.26
C ASP A 490 18.15 -12.55 17.40
N MET A 491 19.12 -13.45 17.57
CA MET A 491 20.37 -13.56 16.80
C MET A 491 20.50 -14.94 16.14
N SER A 492 19.42 -15.71 16.06
CA SER A 492 19.45 -17.07 15.51
C SER A 492 19.96 -17.08 14.07
N GLY A 493 20.93 -17.94 13.78
CA GLY A 493 21.54 -18.07 12.46
C GLY A 493 22.27 -16.84 11.93
N MET A 494 22.51 -15.79 12.75
CA MET A 494 23.00 -14.48 12.27
C MET A 494 24.23 -14.58 11.34
N PHE A 495 25.18 -15.46 11.66
CA PHE A 495 26.40 -15.72 10.89
C PHE A 495 26.48 -17.14 10.32
N SER A 496 25.37 -17.89 10.34
CA SER A 496 25.37 -19.28 9.89
C SER A 496 25.79 -19.37 8.42
N GLN A 497 26.66 -20.32 8.09
CA GLN A 497 27.19 -20.53 6.74
C GLN A 497 27.97 -19.34 6.16
N VAL A 498 28.50 -18.45 7.01
CA VAL A 498 29.53 -17.48 6.60
C VAL A 498 30.88 -18.19 6.57
N GLN A 499 31.16 -18.86 5.45
CA GLN A 499 32.16 -19.92 5.38
C GLN A 499 33.62 -19.46 5.22
N LYS A 500 33.89 -18.18 4.93
CA LYS A 500 35.25 -17.66 4.65
C LYS A 500 35.86 -16.79 5.74
N ILE A 501 35.09 -16.36 6.74
CA ILE A 501 35.62 -15.56 7.84
C ILE A 501 36.46 -16.46 8.76
N GLU A 502 37.76 -16.13 8.89
CA GLU A 502 38.66 -16.86 9.79
C GLU A 502 38.66 -16.30 11.22
N HIS A 503 38.38 -15.02 11.38
CA HIS A 503 38.43 -14.31 12.67
C HIS A 503 37.22 -13.40 12.80
N LEU A 504 36.47 -13.54 13.89
CA LEU A 504 35.30 -12.71 14.16
C LEU A 504 35.37 -12.12 15.58
N ASP A 505 35.45 -10.79 15.66
CA ASP A 505 35.44 -10.07 16.94
C ASP A 505 34.04 -9.53 17.24
N LEU A 506 33.42 -10.03 18.31
CA LEU A 506 32.11 -9.61 18.81
C LEU A 506 32.20 -9.12 20.26
N SER A 507 33.37 -8.69 20.72
CA SER A 507 33.56 -8.22 22.11
C SER A 507 32.69 -7.03 22.50
N HIS A 508 32.25 -6.22 21.54
CA HIS A 508 31.36 -5.09 21.78
C HIS A 508 29.86 -5.46 21.81
N PHE A 509 29.50 -6.70 21.46
CA PHE A 509 28.09 -7.10 21.43
C PHE A 509 27.52 -7.18 22.84
N ARG A 510 26.39 -6.49 23.03
CA ARG A 510 25.53 -6.63 24.20
C ARG A 510 24.44 -7.64 23.90
N THR A 511 24.38 -8.72 24.67
CA THR A 511 23.42 -9.81 24.46
C THR A 511 22.48 -10.03 25.64
N ASP A 512 22.44 -9.10 26.61
CA ASP A 512 21.67 -9.24 27.85
C ASP A 512 20.16 -9.42 27.65
N LYS A 513 19.62 -9.03 26.48
CA LYS A 513 18.21 -9.22 26.10
C LYS A 513 17.96 -10.35 25.11
N VAL A 514 19.01 -11.01 24.62
CA VAL A 514 18.89 -12.06 23.60
C VAL A 514 18.29 -13.32 24.23
N THR A 515 17.26 -13.85 23.58
CA THR A 515 16.58 -15.09 23.99
C THR A 515 16.89 -16.24 23.04
N ASN A 516 17.26 -15.97 21.79
CA ASN A 516 17.53 -17.00 20.77
C ASN A 516 18.90 -16.80 20.11
N MET A 517 19.78 -17.80 20.23
CA MET A 517 21.09 -17.89 19.59
C MET A 517 21.25 -19.19 18.79
N GLY A 518 20.15 -19.89 18.51
CA GLY A 518 20.17 -21.14 17.75
C GLY A 518 20.86 -20.96 16.40
N SER A 519 21.79 -21.85 16.08
CA SER A 519 22.58 -21.86 14.85
C SER A 519 23.40 -20.60 14.59
N MET A 520 23.63 -19.71 15.57
CA MET A 520 24.21 -18.37 15.33
C MET A 520 25.51 -18.40 14.49
N PHE A 521 26.39 -19.38 14.73
CA PHE A 521 27.66 -19.57 14.02
C PHE A 521 27.71 -20.87 13.20
N HIS A 522 26.59 -21.59 13.06
CA HIS A 522 26.54 -22.90 12.40
C HIS A 522 27.23 -22.90 11.02
N GLN A 523 28.14 -23.85 10.79
CA GLN A 523 28.90 -24.03 9.54
C GLN A 523 29.77 -22.83 9.15
N MET A 524 30.37 -22.13 10.11
CA MET A 524 31.46 -21.19 9.83
C MET A 524 32.78 -21.95 9.66
N ILE A 525 32.87 -22.75 8.59
CA ILE A 525 33.91 -23.77 8.42
C ILE A 525 35.34 -23.24 8.40
N ALA A 526 35.59 -21.97 8.04
CA ALA A 526 36.94 -21.38 8.08
C ALA A 526 37.28 -20.69 9.41
N LEU A 527 36.33 -20.58 10.34
CA LEU A 527 36.50 -19.84 11.59
C LEU A 527 37.56 -20.51 12.47
N LYS A 528 38.61 -19.74 12.78
CA LYS A 528 39.72 -20.15 13.64
C LYS A 528 39.61 -19.54 15.04
N THR A 529 39.18 -18.29 15.14
CA THR A 529 38.99 -17.61 16.43
C THR A 529 37.73 -16.75 16.44
N ILE A 530 37.06 -16.72 17.60
CA ILE A 530 35.91 -15.88 17.84
C ILE A 530 36.01 -15.23 19.24
N ASN A 531 35.72 -13.94 19.34
CA ASN A 531 35.74 -13.22 20.60
C ASN A 531 34.32 -13.01 21.14
N LEU A 532 33.96 -13.74 22.18
CA LEU A 532 32.64 -13.73 22.84
C LEU A 532 32.69 -13.23 24.29
N SER A 533 33.77 -12.56 24.67
CA SER A 533 34.14 -12.25 26.07
C SER A 533 33.10 -11.45 26.87
N HIS A 534 32.20 -10.70 26.21
CA HIS A 534 31.17 -9.89 26.86
C HIS A 534 29.74 -10.42 26.69
N PHE A 535 29.57 -11.60 26.09
CA PHE A 535 28.24 -12.19 25.92
C PHE A 535 27.59 -12.49 27.28
N ASN A 536 26.42 -11.93 27.51
CA ASN A 536 25.53 -12.31 28.61
C ASN A 536 24.42 -13.20 28.05
N THR A 537 24.43 -14.48 28.40
CA THR A 537 23.46 -15.47 27.92
C THR A 537 22.40 -15.86 28.95
N SER A 538 22.29 -15.13 30.06
CA SER A 538 21.37 -15.45 31.16
C SER A 538 19.88 -15.49 30.77
N ASN A 539 19.53 -14.82 29.66
CA ASN A 539 18.17 -14.79 29.11
C ASN A 539 17.96 -15.74 27.91
N VAL A 540 19.00 -16.43 27.44
CA VAL A 540 18.92 -17.30 26.26
C VAL A 540 18.17 -18.58 26.61
N THR A 541 17.22 -18.97 25.76
CA THR A 541 16.44 -20.21 25.86
C THR A 541 16.84 -21.23 24.81
N ASP A 542 17.38 -20.81 23.66
CA ASP A 542 17.83 -21.71 22.58
C ASP A 542 19.28 -21.41 22.15
N MET A 543 20.15 -22.43 22.26
CA MET A 543 21.54 -22.47 21.80
C MET A 543 21.81 -23.66 20.86
N SER A 544 20.76 -24.31 20.35
CA SER A 544 20.91 -25.47 19.48
C SER A 544 21.76 -25.14 18.26
N SER A 545 22.63 -26.06 17.87
CA SER A 545 23.50 -25.95 16.71
C SER A 545 24.39 -24.69 16.67
N MET A 546 24.56 -23.96 17.79
CA MET A 546 25.22 -22.65 17.79
C MET A 546 26.61 -22.66 17.14
N PHE A 547 27.40 -23.72 17.38
CA PHE A 547 28.74 -23.96 16.82
C PHE A 547 28.84 -25.28 16.03
N LEU A 548 27.70 -25.77 15.52
CA LEU A 548 27.65 -27.03 14.76
C LEU A 548 28.45 -26.89 13.46
N MET A 549 29.42 -27.79 13.25
CA MET A 549 30.33 -27.83 12.10
C MET A 549 31.32 -26.65 11.98
N ASP A 550 31.59 -25.96 13.09
CA ASP A 550 32.70 -25.01 13.17
C ASP A 550 34.02 -25.78 13.37
N ASP A 551 34.42 -26.51 12.34
CA ASP A 551 35.41 -27.58 12.45
C ASP A 551 36.86 -27.06 12.51
N ASN A 552 37.10 -25.80 12.15
CA ASN A 552 38.44 -25.17 12.26
C ASN A 552 38.70 -24.43 13.57
N LEU A 553 37.69 -24.28 14.45
CA LEU A 553 37.90 -23.74 15.80
C LEU A 553 38.76 -24.72 16.62
N THR A 554 39.83 -24.23 17.24
CA THR A 554 40.71 -25.05 18.09
C THR A 554 40.36 -24.95 19.56
N GLU A 555 39.97 -23.74 19.99
CA GLU A 555 39.56 -23.42 21.35
C GLU A 555 38.35 -22.49 21.30
N LEU A 556 37.50 -22.58 22.33
CA LEU A 556 36.34 -21.72 22.46
C LEU A 556 36.27 -21.13 23.87
N ASP A 557 36.27 -19.80 23.98
CA ASP A 557 36.16 -19.09 25.26
C ASP A 557 34.71 -18.65 25.52
N LEU A 558 34.06 -19.34 26.46
CA LEU A 558 32.68 -19.11 26.88
C LEU A 558 32.61 -18.74 28.37
N ARG A 559 33.65 -18.15 28.94
CA ARG A 559 33.69 -17.80 30.39
C ARG A 559 32.59 -16.82 30.82
N SER A 560 32.09 -16.02 29.89
CA SER A 560 30.99 -15.08 30.09
C SER A 560 29.58 -15.73 30.07
N PHE A 561 29.48 -16.96 29.57
CA PHE A 561 28.20 -17.64 29.37
C PHE A 561 27.62 -18.16 30.68
N THR A 562 26.31 -18.00 30.84
CA THR A 562 25.47 -18.63 31.87
C THR A 562 24.21 -19.19 31.21
N THR A 563 23.66 -20.29 31.72
CA THR A 563 22.56 -21.01 31.04
C THR A 563 21.31 -21.27 31.89
N PRO A 564 20.91 -20.42 32.86
CA PRO A 564 19.81 -20.72 33.78
C PRO A 564 18.43 -20.87 33.09
N LYS A 565 18.32 -20.42 31.83
CA LYS A 565 17.08 -20.46 31.04
C LYS A 565 17.18 -21.31 29.79
N VAL A 566 18.33 -21.92 29.49
CA VAL A 566 18.50 -22.65 28.23
C VAL A 566 17.70 -23.95 28.28
N GLU A 567 16.83 -24.10 27.29
CA GLU A 567 15.96 -25.26 27.10
C GLU A 567 16.48 -26.20 26.02
N ASN A 568 17.30 -25.69 25.09
CA ASN A 568 17.78 -26.40 23.91
C ASN A 568 19.29 -26.17 23.64
N PHE A 569 20.08 -27.23 23.78
CA PHE A 569 21.51 -27.36 23.48
C PHE A 569 21.78 -28.35 22.34
N GLY A 570 20.73 -28.87 21.68
CA GLY A 570 20.87 -29.94 20.69
C GLY A 570 21.90 -29.57 19.62
N TYR A 571 22.85 -30.46 19.33
CA TYR A 571 23.94 -30.23 18.37
C TYR A 571 24.85 -29.01 18.62
N MET A 572 24.77 -28.33 19.76
CA MET A 572 25.44 -27.03 19.99
C MET A 572 26.91 -27.02 19.57
N PHE A 573 27.66 -28.07 19.90
CA PHE A 573 29.07 -28.23 19.56
C PHE A 573 29.30 -29.41 18.60
N GLY A 574 28.27 -29.91 17.92
CA GLY A 574 28.40 -31.10 17.08
C GLY A 574 29.29 -30.87 15.86
N SER A 575 29.66 -31.97 15.22
CA SER A 575 30.25 -32.02 13.88
C SER A 575 29.72 -33.25 13.14
N PHE A 576 29.67 -33.19 11.81
CA PHE A 576 29.36 -34.34 10.96
C PHE A 576 30.60 -34.89 10.24
N THR A 577 31.79 -34.42 10.64
CA THR A 577 33.09 -34.91 10.18
C THR A 577 33.97 -35.29 11.38
N THR A 578 34.92 -36.21 11.16
CA THR A 578 35.98 -36.52 12.12
C THR A 578 37.20 -35.59 11.96
N ASP A 579 37.31 -34.87 10.85
CA ASP A 579 38.30 -33.83 10.64
C ASP A 579 37.81 -32.53 11.29
N ASN A 580 37.89 -32.46 12.62
CA ASN A 580 37.52 -31.30 13.40
C ASN A 580 38.58 -30.99 14.47
N ARG A 581 38.79 -29.70 14.76
CA ARG A 581 39.97 -29.21 15.49
C ARG A 581 39.70 -28.75 16.93
N LEU A 582 38.45 -28.77 17.38
CA LEU A 582 38.09 -28.25 18.70
C LEU A 582 38.63 -29.17 19.80
N THR A 583 39.56 -28.64 20.59
CA THR A 583 40.23 -29.39 21.68
C THR A 583 39.83 -28.94 23.07
N ARG A 584 39.41 -27.68 23.23
CA ARG A 584 39.08 -27.09 24.55
C ARG A 584 37.90 -26.12 24.47
N ILE A 585 37.03 -26.20 25.47
CA ILE A 585 35.98 -25.22 25.74
C ILE A 585 36.22 -24.65 27.13
N TYR A 586 36.44 -23.33 27.24
CA TYR A 586 36.68 -22.66 28.51
C TYR A 586 35.39 -22.07 29.07
N THR A 587 35.08 -22.36 30.33
CA THR A 587 33.93 -21.76 31.05
C THR A 587 34.36 -21.28 32.44
N SER A 588 33.56 -20.42 33.07
CA SER A 588 33.77 -19.96 34.45
C SER A 588 33.26 -20.95 35.51
N GLY A 589 32.48 -21.94 35.09
CA GLY A 589 31.90 -22.96 35.96
C GLY A 589 31.03 -23.94 35.18
N ASP A 590 30.28 -24.76 35.93
CA ASP A 590 29.30 -25.68 35.37
C ASP A 590 28.11 -24.91 34.78
N TRP A 591 27.52 -25.42 33.71
CA TRP A 591 26.33 -24.82 33.13
C TRP A 591 25.07 -25.38 33.79
N ASP A 592 24.07 -24.51 34.02
CA ASP A 592 22.76 -24.93 34.49
C ASP A 592 22.00 -25.61 33.35
N ILE A 593 21.67 -26.88 33.55
CA ILE A 593 20.94 -27.73 32.60
C ILE A 593 19.52 -28.07 33.09
N SER A 594 19.07 -27.49 34.21
CA SER A 594 17.81 -27.86 34.86
C SER A 594 16.60 -27.69 33.94
N ARG A 595 16.54 -26.57 33.22
CA ARG A 595 15.50 -26.29 32.22
C ARG A 595 15.55 -27.30 31.07
N ALA A 596 16.70 -27.45 30.42
CA ALA A 596 16.92 -28.42 29.35
C ALA A 596 16.61 -29.89 29.74
N ALA A 597 16.84 -30.28 30.99
CA ALA A 597 16.52 -31.62 31.49
C ALA A 597 15.01 -31.85 31.70
N THR A 598 14.24 -30.79 31.93
CA THR A 598 12.79 -30.86 32.23
C THR A 598 11.88 -30.76 30.99
N THR A 599 12.39 -30.35 29.83
CA THR A 599 11.59 -29.98 28.64
C THR A 599 10.98 -31.15 27.82
N GLY A 600 10.81 -32.34 28.41
CA GLY A 600 9.80 -33.34 28.00
C GLY A 600 9.82 -33.90 26.56
N ILE A 601 10.46 -35.05 26.38
CA ILE A 601 10.13 -36.31 25.63
C ILE A 601 9.36 -36.31 24.27
N VAL A 602 8.72 -35.23 23.77
CA VAL A 602 7.89 -35.34 22.55
C VAL A 602 8.73 -35.45 21.25
N ALA A 603 10.01 -35.08 21.31
CA ALA A 603 11.06 -35.41 20.34
C ALA A 603 12.42 -35.29 21.07
N PRO A 604 13.50 -36.00 20.68
CA PRO A 604 14.79 -35.88 21.36
C PRO A 604 15.38 -34.47 21.18
N LYS A 605 14.99 -33.52 22.03
CA LYS A 605 15.69 -32.25 22.26
C LYS A 605 16.97 -32.56 23.04
N ASN A 606 17.99 -31.71 22.92
CA ASN A 606 19.25 -31.83 23.65
C ASN A 606 20.09 -33.09 23.35
N VAL A 607 19.95 -33.65 22.14
CA VAL A 607 20.81 -34.76 21.68
C VAL A 607 22.01 -34.27 20.89
N LEU A 608 23.02 -35.15 20.81
CA LEU A 608 24.17 -34.96 19.92
C LEU A 608 24.92 -33.65 20.18
N VAL A 609 24.88 -33.15 21.42
CA VAL A 609 25.48 -31.87 21.85
C VAL A 609 26.96 -31.78 21.44
N PHE A 610 27.69 -32.89 21.57
CA PHE A 610 29.12 -33.01 21.25
C PHE A 610 29.41 -33.98 20.11
N ALA A 611 28.45 -34.22 19.21
CA ALA A 611 28.60 -35.24 18.17
C ALA A 611 29.93 -35.12 17.40
N ASN A 612 30.60 -36.27 17.23
CA ASN A 612 31.91 -36.42 16.57
C ASN A 612 33.07 -35.55 17.09
N ARG A 613 32.97 -34.92 18.27
CA ARG A 613 34.07 -34.18 18.90
C ARG A 613 35.07 -35.11 19.60
N VAL A 614 35.77 -35.93 18.81
CA VAL A 614 36.74 -36.93 19.27
C VAL A 614 38.03 -36.32 19.84
N ASN A 615 38.36 -35.08 19.46
CA ASN A 615 39.56 -34.37 19.89
C ASN A 615 39.32 -33.46 21.12
N LEU A 616 38.07 -33.35 21.59
CA LEU A 616 37.70 -32.48 22.71
C LEU A 616 38.09 -33.14 24.04
N VAL A 617 38.80 -32.37 24.87
CA VAL A 617 39.33 -32.83 26.15
C VAL A 617 38.93 -31.86 27.26
N GLY A 618 38.41 -32.40 28.37
CA GLY A 618 38.08 -31.66 29.57
C GLY A 618 39.31 -31.22 30.37
N ASN A 619 39.09 -30.34 31.36
CA ASN A 619 40.11 -29.79 32.26
C ASN A 619 41.12 -30.81 32.83
N ASN A 620 40.65 -32.00 33.22
CA ASN A 620 41.44 -33.05 33.87
C ASN A 620 41.79 -34.19 32.91
N GLY A 621 41.74 -33.93 31.60
CA GLY A 621 42.11 -34.89 30.56
C GLY A 621 40.98 -35.84 30.14
N TRP A 622 39.75 -35.68 30.64
CA TRP A 622 38.66 -36.55 30.24
C TRP A 622 38.29 -36.35 28.76
N SER A 623 38.06 -37.45 28.06
CA SER A 623 37.49 -37.49 26.72
C SER A 623 36.58 -38.71 26.59
N SER A 624 35.67 -38.69 25.62
CA SER A 624 34.79 -39.82 25.30
C SER A 624 35.18 -40.46 23.97
N SER A 625 35.27 -41.78 23.94
CA SER A 625 35.41 -42.57 22.70
C SER A 625 34.12 -42.66 21.89
N THR A 626 32.98 -42.30 22.49
CA THR A 626 31.65 -42.29 21.85
C THR A 626 30.98 -40.93 22.08
N PRO A 627 31.53 -39.83 21.54
CA PRO A 627 31.03 -38.47 21.80
C PRO A 627 29.57 -38.26 21.38
N ASN A 628 29.06 -39.06 20.45
CA ASN A 628 27.65 -39.05 20.03
C ASN A 628 26.68 -39.48 21.14
N ASN A 629 27.15 -40.22 22.15
CA ASN A 629 26.35 -40.66 23.29
C ASN A 629 26.49 -39.73 24.51
N VAL A 630 27.31 -38.68 24.42
CA VAL A 630 27.52 -37.74 25.52
C VAL A 630 26.39 -36.70 25.53
N GLY A 631 25.65 -36.64 26.63
CA GLY A 631 24.51 -35.77 26.82
C GLY A 631 24.83 -34.48 27.60
N LEU A 632 23.77 -33.90 28.17
CA LEU A 632 23.82 -32.67 28.95
C LEU A 632 24.73 -32.77 30.19
N GLU A 633 24.94 -33.98 30.72
CA GLU A 633 25.76 -34.23 31.90
C GLU A 633 27.23 -33.82 31.74
N ALA A 634 27.71 -33.66 30.51
CA ALA A 634 29.09 -33.23 30.22
C ALA A 634 29.25 -31.70 30.05
N LEU A 635 28.17 -30.92 30.15
CA LEU A 635 28.21 -29.44 30.18
C LEU A 635 28.67 -28.91 31.56
N ARG A 636 29.83 -29.39 32.01
CA ARG A 636 30.43 -29.07 33.31
C ARG A 636 31.95 -29.10 33.25
N ILE A 637 32.59 -28.48 34.25
CA ILE A 637 34.04 -28.55 34.43
C ILE A 637 34.45 -29.98 34.74
N ASP A 638 35.41 -30.49 33.97
CA ASP A 638 36.01 -31.80 34.23
C ASP A 638 36.78 -31.81 35.55
N ARG A 639 36.41 -32.68 36.47
CA ARG A 639 37.06 -32.84 37.77
C ARG A 639 36.96 -34.28 38.27
N PRO A 640 37.83 -34.71 39.21
CA PRO A 640 37.75 -36.06 39.77
C PRO A 640 36.34 -36.43 40.24
N GLY A 641 35.79 -37.52 39.69
CA GLY A 641 34.43 -37.99 40.00
C GLY A 641 33.28 -37.30 39.25
N ALA A 642 33.56 -36.28 38.43
CA ALA A 642 32.56 -35.59 37.62
C ALA A 642 33.16 -35.23 36.23
N PRO A 643 33.21 -36.20 35.30
CA PRO A 643 33.75 -35.97 33.96
C PRO A 643 32.90 -34.96 33.17
N GLY A 644 33.55 -34.09 32.41
CA GLY A 644 32.89 -33.08 31.57
C GLY A 644 33.82 -32.55 30.49
N TYR A 645 33.29 -31.77 29.55
CA TYR A 645 34.07 -31.23 28.45
C TYR A 645 34.61 -29.81 28.68
N PHE A 646 34.26 -29.17 29.80
CA PHE A 646 34.74 -27.82 30.07
C PHE A 646 36.08 -27.79 30.81
N THR A 647 36.87 -26.77 30.48
CA THR A 647 38.17 -26.43 31.06
C THR A 647 38.04 -25.15 31.90
N LEU A 648 38.57 -25.18 33.12
CA LEU A 648 38.60 -24.01 33.99
C LEU A 648 39.89 -23.23 33.70
N ARG A 649 39.77 -22.03 33.14
CA ARG A 649 40.93 -21.13 32.96
C ARG A 649 40.93 -20.09 34.09
N PRO A 650 42.04 -19.94 34.84
CA PRO A 650 42.14 -18.99 35.95
C PRO A 650 41.97 -17.53 35.51
#